data_AF-A0A940DLC4-F1
#
_entry.id   AF-A0A940DLC4-F1
#
_cell.length_a   1.000
_cell.length_b   1.000
_cell.length_c   1.000
_cell.angle_alpha   90.00
_cell.angle_beta   90.00
_cell.angle_gamma   90.00
#
_symmetry.space_group_name_H-M   'P 1'
#
loop_
_entity.id
_entity.type
_entity.pdbx_description
1 polymer ?
#
loop_
_entity_poly.entity_id
_entity_poly.type
_entity_poly.pdbx_seq_one_letter_code
_entity_poly.pdbx_strand_id
1 'polypeptide(L)'
;MRTKIITIAIALLFSAGLQAEILSGYCGEGGDGTNVSYKFDTETGLLELQGYGATGNYIGTDYAPWYYESQYIKAVSIGEGITVLGTALFMNCSNMTDITIPGSVTEIGPWAFRGCTGLTGVTIPGSVTEIGSWAFYGCTGLTGVTIPESVTEIGLRAFEGCTGLTGITIPESVQTIGESAFENCVNVRTVTFLGGIPPSYKSFETSLFKSLDTVYLGGCKSDYTGRNLWTYADEVIELYAEVRVTARSSDEEMGTVSVGQPSMCGHYWEVTASEKEHYRFVRWVTESGEEVSKERVYSFSVTEYVTLIAEFAPMDYTIAAVANDEKMGTVSGAGVYTYLTEAELEATAKEHYRFVEWSDGETENPRLMTVTGDSALTAEFVPVDYTVTTDVNDEKMGAVSGAGEYAYLSEAVLVAEANEGYRFVEWSDGATENPRLLTVTGDSALTAEFALMDYTVTAVANDEKMGAVSGAGVYAYLTDVKLEATANEHYHFVEWNDGETKNPRTVTVEGDSAYIAEFAPNSYTISAKTNGDGMGSVTGTGTFVYLSEAILKAVANEHYRFVRWSDGLTDSQRTVTVTGDMTFTAEFEPVYVVKAEPENETMGRVIGSGEYSYKEKVTIEAVPKAGYRFVKWSDGATENPRRVTVTGDAAYTAEFAAEVYTITAEANDGTMGAVSGGGEYEYLSEAMLVAEANEGYRFVKWSDGETENQRRVIVTGDAVYTAEFAAEVYTVTAEANDGAMGAVSGGGEYEYLSEAVLVAEAHEGYRFVKWSDGVTENPRTVTVTGDMTFTAEFTSVTAIEGVEADEHLTVYSTDMTICAETDDGTSPMEVYDTSGRCIYRGDERCATVAQRGVYIVRVGRREAKTVVR
;
A
#
# COMPACT_ATOMS: atom_id res chain seq x y z
N MET A 1 -13.16 29.18 25.00
CA MET A 1 -11.98 29.38 25.88
C MET A 1 -11.12 28.12 26.00
N ARG A 2 -11.67 26.90 25.99
CA ARG A 2 -10.89 25.64 25.94
C ARG A 2 -10.03 25.47 24.66
N THR A 3 -10.42 26.07 23.54
CA THR A 3 -9.66 26.04 22.28
C THR A 3 -8.47 27.02 22.23
N LYS A 4 -8.38 28.00 23.13
CA LYS A 4 -7.27 28.98 23.16
C LYS A 4 -6.10 28.55 24.07
N ILE A 5 -6.34 27.60 24.98
CA ILE A 5 -5.32 27.15 25.94
C ILE A 5 -4.43 26.05 25.33
N ILE A 6 -4.97 25.25 24.41
CA ILE A 6 -4.20 24.24 23.66
C ILE A 6 -3.23 24.90 22.66
N THR A 7 -3.61 26.04 22.07
CA THR A 7 -2.77 26.78 21.09
C THR A 7 -1.51 27.43 21.71
N ILE A 8 -1.53 27.77 23.00
CA ILE A 8 -0.38 28.41 23.66
C ILE A 8 0.62 27.37 24.18
N ALA A 9 0.15 26.17 24.57
CA ALA A 9 1.03 25.07 24.96
C ALA A 9 1.86 24.54 23.77
N ILE A 10 1.25 24.44 22.59
CA ILE A 10 1.91 23.87 21.40
C ILE A 10 2.97 24.83 20.81
N ALA A 11 2.73 26.15 20.83
CA ALA A 11 3.72 27.12 20.33
C ALA A 11 4.98 27.25 21.21
N LEU A 12 4.89 26.90 22.50
CA LEU A 12 6.02 26.92 23.45
C LEU A 12 6.84 25.62 23.47
N LEU A 13 6.32 24.53 22.91
CA LEU A 13 7.01 23.24 22.81
C LEU A 13 8.02 23.16 21.66
N PHE A 14 7.91 24.02 20.63
CA PHE A 14 8.77 23.96 19.44
C PHE A 14 10.23 24.44 19.63
N SER A 15 10.62 24.87 20.85
CA SER A 15 12.01 25.20 21.18
C SER A 15 12.78 24.08 21.90
N ALA A 16 12.17 22.90 22.13
CA ALA A 16 12.83 21.74 22.72
C ALA A 16 12.63 20.51 21.80
N GLY A 17 13.65 19.65 21.68
CA GLY A 17 13.79 18.68 20.60
C GLY A 17 12.61 17.74 20.39
N LEU A 18 12.27 17.50 19.11
CA LEU A 18 11.13 16.71 18.65
C LEU A 18 11.13 15.27 19.18
N GLN A 19 10.04 14.89 19.82
CA GLN A 19 9.55 13.51 19.90
C GLN A 19 8.57 13.31 18.73
N ALA A 20 8.65 12.19 18.02
CA ALA A 20 7.76 11.89 16.90
C ALA A 20 6.30 11.73 17.38
N GLU A 21 5.40 12.58 16.90
CA GLU A 21 3.96 12.50 17.20
C GLU A 21 3.18 12.16 15.93
N ILE A 22 2.30 11.16 16.02
CA ILE A 22 1.35 10.83 14.95
C ILE A 22 0.02 11.50 15.28
N LEU A 23 -0.31 12.58 14.54
CA LEU A 23 -1.61 13.21 14.63
C LEU A 23 -2.61 12.43 13.77
N SER A 24 -3.82 12.17 14.26
CA SER A 24 -4.83 11.47 13.47
C SER A 24 -6.24 11.93 13.81
N GLY A 25 -7.16 11.77 12.86
CA GLY A 25 -8.54 12.19 13.02
C GLY A 25 -9.35 12.05 11.74
N TYR A 26 -10.38 12.87 11.59
CA TYR A 26 -11.26 12.87 10.43
C TYR A 26 -11.29 14.24 9.74
N CYS A 27 -11.47 14.24 8.43
CA CYS A 27 -11.39 15.41 7.55
C CYS A 27 -12.35 15.31 6.36
N GLY A 28 -13.38 14.46 6.45
CA GLY A 28 -14.37 14.27 5.41
C GLY A 28 -15.49 15.32 5.44
N GLU A 29 -16.28 15.37 4.36
CA GLU A 29 -17.48 16.21 4.26
C GLU A 29 -18.71 15.54 4.91
N GLY A 30 -19.43 16.24 5.79
CA GLY A 30 -20.65 15.75 6.43
C GLY A 30 -20.80 16.18 7.90
N GLY A 31 -21.95 15.89 8.51
CA GLY A 31 -22.29 16.36 9.87
C GLY A 31 -21.37 15.86 11.00
N ASP A 32 -20.66 14.75 10.80
CA ASP A 32 -19.61 14.23 11.69
C ASP A 32 -18.21 14.15 11.02
N GLY A 33 -18.11 14.36 9.71
CA GLY A 33 -16.87 14.40 8.92
C GLY A 33 -16.09 13.08 8.85
N THR A 34 -16.70 11.94 9.21
CA THR A 34 -15.99 10.66 9.45
C THR A 34 -15.69 9.82 8.20
N ASN A 35 -16.19 10.21 7.03
CA ASN A 35 -16.03 9.47 5.77
C ASN A 35 -14.59 9.50 5.22
N VAL A 36 -13.78 10.48 5.63
CA VAL A 36 -12.35 10.52 5.35
C VAL A 36 -11.57 10.70 6.65
N SER A 37 -10.66 9.78 6.91
CA SER A 37 -9.71 9.81 8.02
C SER A 37 -8.35 10.33 7.55
N TYR A 38 -7.59 10.95 8.45
CA TYR A 38 -6.22 11.36 8.19
C TYR A 38 -5.26 10.85 9.26
N LYS A 39 -4.00 10.65 8.87
CA LYS A 39 -2.85 10.43 9.75
C LYS A 39 -1.71 11.32 9.29
N PHE A 40 -1.10 12.07 10.19
CA PHE A 40 0.05 12.91 9.92
C PHE A 40 1.19 12.51 10.85
N ASP A 41 2.26 12.01 10.24
CA ASP A 41 3.51 11.72 10.93
C ASP A 41 4.38 12.99 10.93
N THR A 42 4.52 13.60 12.12
CA THR A 42 5.28 14.86 12.29
C THR A 42 6.80 14.68 12.13
N GLU A 43 7.33 13.46 12.24
CA GLU A 43 8.75 13.17 12.06
C GLU A 43 9.10 13.08 10.57
N THR A 44 8.34 12.26 9.83
CA THR A 44 8.57 12.09 8.40
C THR A 44 8.00 13.23 7.58
N GLY A 45 6.95 13.90 8.07
CA GLY A 45 6.19 14.91 7.34
C GLY A 45 5.18 14.32 6.35
N LEU A 46 4.82 13.04 6.49
CA LEU A 46 3.86 12.37 5.62
C LEU A 46 2.43 12.53 6.16
N LEU A 47 1.55 13.13 5.37
CA LEU A 47 0.11 13.21 5.62
C LEU A 47 -0.62 12.19 4.73
N GLU A 48 -1.28 11.21 5.35
CA GLU A 48 -2.06 10.18 4.68
C GLU A 48 -3.56 10.42 4.86
N LEU A 49 -4.31 10.35 3.77
CA LEU A 49 -5.76 10.49 3.72
C LEU A 49 -6.38 9.18 3.23
N GLN A 50 -7.31 8.61 3.99
CA GLN A 50 -7.96 7.33 3.70
C GLN A 50 -9.45 7.42 3.95
N GLY A 51 -10.27 6.90 3.03
CA GLY A 51 -11.72 6.94 3.15
C GLY A 51 -12.40 6.99 1.78
N TYR A 52 -13.63 7.46 1.77
CA TYR A 52 -14.44 7.55 0.55
C TYR A 52 -15.22 8.87 0.46
N GLY A 53 -15.44 9.33 -0.77
CA GLY A 53 -16.22 10.54 -1.06
C GLY A 53 -15.41 11.83 -0.89
N ALA A 54 -16.08 12.91 -0.51
CA ALA A 54 -15.48 14.24 -0.44
C ALA A 54 -14.75 14.50 0.89
N THR A 55 -13.62 15.21 0.80
CA THR A 55 -12.97 15.84 1.94
C THR A 55 -13.66 17.15 2.31
N GLY A 56 -13.44 17.62 3.54
CA GLY A 56 -14.11 18.80 4.10
C GLY A 56 -13.77 20.10 3.37
N ASN A 57 -14.71 21.05 3.44
CA ASN A 57 -14.55 22.40 2.91
C ASN A 57 -14.20 23.38 4.04
N TYR A 58 -12.98 23.94 4.01
CA TYR A 58 -12.44 24.78 5.07
C TYR A 58 -12.47 26.27 4.65
N ILE A 59 -13.43 27.02 5.19
CA ILE A 59 -13.64 28.44 4.86
C ILE A 59 -13.71 29.32 6.12
N GLY A 60 -13.22 30.55 6.02
CA GLY A 60 -13.32 31.54 7.11
C GLY A 60 -12.47 31.17 8.32
N THR A 61 -13.11 30.77 9.43
CA THR A 61 -12.43 30.34 10.67
C THR A 61 -12.27 28.82 10.79
N ASP A 62 -12.84 28.06 9.86
CA ASP A 62 -12.71 26.61 9.81
C ASP A 62 -11.47 26.26 9.00
N TYR A 63 -10.55 25.55 9.64
CA TYR A 63 -9.25 25.18 9.07
C TYR A 63 -9.14 23.66 8.95
N ALA A 64 -8.37 23.20 7.97
CA ALA A 64 -8.00 21.79 7.87
C ALA A 64 -7.35 21.33 9.19
N PRO A 65 -7.53 20.07 9.60
CA PRO A 65 -7.04 19.59 10.91
C PRO A 65 -5.55 19.80 11.14
N TRP A 66 -4.75 19.85 10.08
CA TRP A 66 -3.29 20.03 10.08
C TRP A 66 -2.84 21.47 9.74
N TYR A 67 -3.72 22.46 9.83
CA TYR A 67 -3.42 23.83 9.39
C TYR A 67 -2.22 24.45 10.13
N TYR A 68 -2.08 24.23 11.44
CA TYR A 68 -0.97 24.77 12.24
C TYR A 68 0.34 24.00 12.00
N GLU A 69 0.23 22.79 11.47
CA GLU A 69 1.30 21.85 11.16
C GLU A 69 1.68 21.85 9.66
N SER A 70 1.01 22.68 8.85
CA SER A 70 1.17 22.76 7.40
C SER A 70 2.62 22.98 6.95
N GLN A 71 3.42 23.69 7.76
CA GLN A 71 4.85 23.89 7.51
C GLN A 71 5.70 22.62 7.69
N TYR A 72 5.19 21.56 8.31
CA TYR A 72 5.91 20.30 8.53
C TYR A 72 5.51 19.21 7.52
N ILE A 73 4.43 19.41 6.76
CA ILE A 73 3.99 18.49 5.72
C ILE A 73 4.98 18.55 4.56
N LYS A 74 5.61 17.42 4.25
CA LYS A 74 6.54 17.22 3.14
C LYS A 74 5.95 16.39 2.02
N ALA A 75 5.09 15.43 2.35
CA ALA A 75 4.44 14.55 1.38
C ALA A 75 2.98 14.29 1.74
N VAL A 76 2.13 14.14 0.73
CA VAL A 76 0.71 13.79 0.89
C VAL A 76 0.37 12.54 0.09
N SER A 77 -0.26 11.56 0.75
CA SER A 77 -0.77 10.33 0.16
C SER A 77 -2.30 10.27 0.28
N ILE A 78 -3.01 10.09 -0.83
CA ILE A 78 -4.47 10.12 -0.90
C ILE A 78 -4.98 8.76 -1.38
N GLY A 79 -5.86 8.11 -0.63
CA GLY A 79 -6.42 6.79 -0.95
C GLY A 79 -7.46 6.80 -2.09
N GLU A 80 -7.52 5.69 -2.84
CA GLU A 80 -8.33 5.43 -4.05
C GLU A 80 -9.87 5.45 -3.88
N GLY A 81 -10.40 6.01 -2.79
CA GLY A 81 -11.85 6.20 -2.57
C GLY A 81 -12.27 7.67 -2.50
N ILE A 82 -11.32 8.59 -2.38
CA ILE A 82 -11.59 10.02 -2.22
C ILE A 82 -11.92 10.61 -3.60
N THR A 83 -13.05 11.28 -3.70
CA THR A 83 -13.59 11.81 -4.97
C THR A 83 -13.46 13.31 -5.11
N VAL A 84 -13.37 14.06 -4.01
CA VAL A 84 -13.25 15.53 -4.03
C VAL A 84 -12.19 16.00 -3.05
N LEU A 85 -11.27 16.84 -3.53
CA LEU A 85 -10.36 17.61 -2.68
C LEU A 85 -11.03 18.94 -2.33
N GLY A 86 -11.52 19.04 -1.10
CA GLY A 86 -12.35 20.14 -0.64
C GLY A 86 -11.59 21.47 -0.54
N THR A 87 -12.37 22.50 -0.28
CA THR A 87 -11.92 23.89 -0.21
C THR A 87 -10.79 24.08 0.82
N ALA A 88 -9.69 24.70 0.41
CA ALA A 88 -8.51 25.02 1.24
C ALA A 88 -7.84 23.83 1.98
N LEU A 89 -8.07 22.60 1.53
CA LEU A 89 -7.62 21.36 2.19
C LEU A 89 -6.12 21.31 2.54
N PHE A 90 -5.26 21.74 1.62
CA PHE A 90 -3.80 21.77 1.79
C PHE A 90 -3.25 23.20 1.77
N MET A 91 -4.07 24.19 2.11
CA MET A 91 -3.64 25.59 2.11
C MET A 91 -2.40 25.81 3.00
N ASN A 92 -1.41 26.51 2.44
CA ASN A 92 -0.12 26.86 3.04
C ASN A 92 0.76 25.67 3.46
N CYS A 93 0.60 24.48 2.85
CA CYS A 93 1.55 23.37 3.00
C CYS A 93 2.88 23.68 2.27
N SER A 94 3.60 24.68 2.78
CA SER A 94 4.71 25.37 2.11
C SER A 94 5.95 24.51 1.91
N ASN A 95 6.11 23.42 2.68
CA ASN A 95 7.21 22.46 2.55
C ASN A 95 6.80 21.16 1.83
N MET A 96 5.53 21.04 1.37
CA MET A 96 5.06 19.86 0.67
C MET A 96 5.69 19.80 -0.72
N THR A 97 6.54 18.81 -0.97
CA THR A 97 7.22 18.62 -2.25
C THR A 97 6.60 17.52 -3.11
N ASP A 98 5.90 16.58 -2.47
CA ASP A 98 5.37 15.37 -3.12
C ASP A 98 3.89 15.17 -2.79
N ILE A 99 3.10 14.90 -3.81
CA ILE A 99 1.68 14.55 -3.69
C ILE A 99 1.25 13.70 -4.87
N THR A 100 0.52 12.62 -4.58
CA THR A 100 -0.14 11.80 -5.59
C THR A 100 -1.65 11.94 -5.45
N ILE A 101 -2.31 12.46 -6.49
CA ILE A 101 -3.77 12.58 -6.57
C ILE A 101 -4.31 11.35 -7.34
N PRO A 102 -5.10 10.46 -6.69
CA PRO A 102 -5.56 9.22 -7.30
C PRO A 102 -6.62 9.45 -8.39
N GLY A 103 -6.78 8.47 -9.28
CA GLY A 103 -7.73 8.53 -10.39
C GLY A 103 -9.21 8.54 -9.97
N SER A 104 -9.50 8.36 -8.69
CA SER A 104 -10.84 8.51 -8.11
C SER A 104 -11.27 9.98 -7.94
N VAL A 105 -10.34 10.93 -7.91
CA VAL A 105 -10.64 12.35 -7.67
C VAL A 105 -11.23 13.00 -8.92
N THR A 106 -12.44 13.53 -8.81
CA THR A 106 -13.16 14.20 -9.90
C THR A 106 -13.15 15.73 -9.80
N GLU A 107 -12.81 16.28 -8.64
CA GLU A 107 -12.86 17.73 -8.39
C GLU A 107 -11.71 18.20 -7.47
N ILE A 108 -11.06 19.30 -7.87
CA ILE A 108 -10.11 20.06 -7.05
C ILE A 108 -10.77 21.37 -6.65
N GLY A 109 -11.13 21.49 -5.37
CA GLY A 109 -11.89 22.61 -4.84
C GLY A 109 -11.10 23.92 -4.74
N PRO A 110 -11.80 25.04 -4.47
CA PRO A 110 -11.17 26.35 -4.35
C PRO A 110 -10.08 26.41 -3.27
N TRP A 111 -8.99 27.13 -3.52
CA TRP A 111 -7.83 27.25 -2.62
C TRP A 111 -7.16 25.94 -2.18
N ALA A 112 -7.49 24.78 -2.75
CA ALA A 112 -7.07 23.46 -2.25
C ALA A 112 -5.56 23.33 -2.00
N PHE A 113 -4.71 23.91 -2.85
CA PHE A 113 -3.25 23.93 -2.75
C PHE A 113 -2.67 25.34 -2.61
N ARG A 114 -3.48 26.32 -2.21
CA ARG A 114 -3.06 27.72 -2.12
C ARG A 114 -1.81 27.86 -1.23
N GLY A 115 -0.72 28.43 -1.76
CA GLY A 115 0.48 28.74 -0.99
C GLY A 115 1.38 27.53 -0.72
N CYS A 116 1.20 26.41 -1.42
CA CYS A 116 2.12 25.27 -1.37
C CYS A 116 3.41 25.59 -2.13
N THR A 117 4.25 26.45 -1.56
CA THR A 117 5.47 26.97 -2.20
C THR A 117 6.54 25.92 -2.49
N GLY A 118 6.51 24.79 -1.78
CA GLY A 118 7.44 23.66 -1.97
C GLY A 118 7.00 22.67 -3.05
N LEU A 119 5.75 22.75 -3.52
CA LEU A 119 5.20 21.78 -4.47
C LEU A 119 5.85 21.96 -5.83
N THR A 120 6.68 21.00 -6.25
CA THR A 120 7.50 21.15 -7.46
C THR A 120 6.81 20.68 -8.74
N GLY A 121 5.86 19.75 -8.62
CA GLY A 121 5.07 19.19 -9.69
C GLY A 121 3.78 18.58 -9.15
N VAL A 122 2.72 18.58 -9.97
CA VAL A 122 1.45 17.92 -9.65
C VAL A 122 0.89 17.28 -10.92
N THR A 123 0.48 16.01 -10.81
CA THR A 123 -0.24 15.32 -11.88
C THR A 123 -1.72 15.36 -11.56
N ILE A 124 -2.50 16.10 -12.36
CA ILE A 124 -3.95 16.14 -12.23
C ILE A 124 -4.51 14.91 -12.97
N PRO A 125 -5.28 14.03 -12.30
CA PRO A 125 -5.76 12.80 -12.93
C PRO A 125 -6.86 13.09 -13.97
N GLY A 126 -6.95 12.23 -14.99
CA GLY A 126 -7.92 12.36 -16.10
C GLY A 126 -9.40 12.18 -15.74
N SER A 127 -9.70 12.04 -14.45
CA SER A 127 -11.04 12.06 -13.86
C SER A 127 -11.48 13.47 -13.47
N VAL A 128 -10.55 14.42 -13.33
CA VAL A 128 -10.85 15.80 -12.91
C VAL A 128 -11.46 16.58 -14.05
N THR A 129 -12.62 17.20 -13.82
CA THR A 129 -13.31 18.03 -14.83
C THR A 129 -13.11 19.52 -14.62
N GLU A 130 -12.81 19.96 -13.40
CA GLU A 130 -12.66 21.38 -13.03
C GLU A 130 -11.48 21.61 -12.10
N ILE A 131 -10.71 22.67 -12.36
CA ILE A 131 -9.69 23.20 -11.44
C ILE A 131 -10.29 24.43 -10.74
N GLY A 132 -10.56 24.32 -9.45
CA GLY A 132 -11.24 25.35 -8.67
C GLY A 132 -10.51 26.70 -8.62
N SER A 133 -11.26 27.74 -8.25
CA SER A 133 -10.71 29.10 -8.14
C SER A 133 -9.62 29.18 -7.06
N TRP A 134 -8.50 29.85 -7.36
CA TRP A 134 -7.29 29.92 -6.55
C TRP A 134 -6.67 28.57 -6.14
N ALA A 135 -7.03 27.46 -6.79
CA ALA A 135 -6.61 26.10 -6.38
C ALA A 135 -5.10 25.99 -6.13
N PHE A 136 -4.25 26.54 -6.99
CA PHE A 136 -2.78 26.54 -6.89
C PHE A 136 -2.21 27.95 -6.70
N TYR A 137 -3.00 28.91 -6.21
CA TYR A 137 -2.54 30.29 -6.03
C TYR A 137 -1.28 30.35 -5.17
N GLY A 138 -0.21 30.97 -5.68
CA GLY A 138 1.04 31.18 -4.95
C GLY A 138 1.91 29.92 -4.76
N CYS A 139 1.69 28.85 -5.53
CA CYS A 139 2.59 27.69 -5.55
C CYS A 139 3.90 28.03 -6.29
N THR A 140 4.77 28.80 -5.65
CA THR A 140 5.98 29.34 -6.30
C THR A 140 7.01 28.29 -6.71
N GLY A 141 7.00 27.11 -6.09
CA GLY A 141 7.87 25.98 -6.46
C GLY A 141 7.39 25.17 -7.66
N LEU A 142 6.13 25.35 -8.10
CA LEU A 142 5.52 24.51 -9.13
C LEU A 142 6.16 24.78 -10.48
N THR A 143 6.96 23.83 -10.97
CA THR A 143 7.76 23.99 -12.19
C THR A 143 7.02 23.56 -13.46
N GLY A 144 6.07 22.64 -13.32
CA GLY A 144 5.20 22.17 -14.38
C GLY A 144 3.90 21.60 -13.83
N VAL A 145 2.85 21.67 -14.65
CA VAL A 145 1.54 21.09 -14.38
C VAL A 145 1.02 20.42 -15.65
N THR A 146 0.54 19.19 -15.52
CA THR A 146 -0.15 18.48 -16.61
C THR A 146 -1.65 18.62 -16.41
N ILE A 147 -2.31 19.35 -17.31
CA ILE A 147 -3.77 19.49 -17.34
C ILE A 147 -4.32 18.39 -18.28
N PRO A 148 -5.13 17.45 -17.79
CA PRO A 148 -5.64 16.35 -18.60
C PRO A 148 -6.79 16.80 -19.53
N GLU A 149 -7.02 16.03 -20.60
CA GLU A 149 -8.11 16.24 -21.59
C GLU A 149 -9.52 16.20 -20.99
N SER A 150 -9.70 15.80 -19.73
CA SER A 150 -11.00 15.83 -19.05
C SER A 150 -11.39 17.21 -18.51
N VAL A 151 -10.43 18.15 -18.35
CA VAL A 151 -10.67 19.45 -17.72
C VAL A 151 -11.37 20.39 -18.70
N THR A 152 -12.53 20.90 -18.30
CA THR A 152 -13.31 21.85 -19.11
C THR A 152 -13.21 23.29 -18.60
N GLU A 153 -12.85 23.49 -17.33
CA GLU A 153 -12.77 24.81 -16.70
C GLU A 153 -11.53 24.96 -15.80
N ILE A 154 -10.84 26.09 -15.97
CA ILE A 154 -9.77 26.58 -15.08
C ILE A 154 -10.29 27.81 -14.34
N GLY A 155 -10.41 27.72 -13.02
CA GLY A 155 -11.04 28.75 -12.19
C GLY A 155 -10.29 30.08 -12.07
N LEU A 156 -10.96 31.07 -11.48
CA LEU A 156 -10.44 32.41 -11.19
C LEU A 156 -9.12 32.31 -10.41
N ARG A 157 -8.04 32.94 -10.90
CA ARG A 157 -6.72 32.98 -10.24
C ARG A 157 -6.13 31.60 -9.87
N ALA A 158 -6.56 30.53 -10.56
CA ALA A 158 -6.20 29.15 -10.22
C ALA A 158 -4.69 28.92 -10.06
N PHE A 159 -3.86 29.53 -10.90
CA PHE A 159 -2.40 29.43 -10.87
C PHE A 159 -1.72 30.79 -10.65
N GLU A 160 -2.43 31.82 -10.16
CA GLU A 160 -1.83 33.15 -9.99
C GLU A 160 -0.63 33.07 -9.02
N GLY A 161 0.50 33.65 -9.41
CA GLY A 161 1.71 33.68 -8.59
C GLY A 161 2.53 32.38 -8.57
N CYS A 162 2.21 31.40 -9.44
CA CYS A 162 3.05 30.22 -9.67
C CYS A 162 4.33 30.59 -10.42
N THR A 163 5.25 31.28 -9.73
CA THR A 163 6.47 31.82 -10.33
C THR A 163 7.46 30.76 -10.80
N GLY A 164 7.36 29.51 -10.36
CA GLY A 164 8.19 28.39 -10.81
C GLY A 164 7.79 27.86 -12.19
N LEU A 165 6.55 28.10 -12.65
CA LEU A 165 6.05 27.53 -13.90
C LEU A 165 6.84 28.11 -15.07
N THR A 166 7.38 27.23 -15.91
CA THR A 166 8.21 27.61 -17.06
C THR A 166 7.46 27.51 -18.39
N GLY A 167 6.47 26.62 -18.45
CA GLY A 167 5.55 26.50 -19.56
C GLY A 167 4.26 25.80 -19.16
N ILE A 168 3.26 25.86 -20.04
CA ILE A 168 1.96 25.24 -19.79
C ILE A 168 1.31 24.79 -21.10
N THR A 169 0.68 23.62 -21.06
CA THR A 169 -0.14 23.09 -22.15
C THR A 169 -1.60 23.09 -21.71
N ILE A 170 -2.46 23.73 -22.50
CA ILE A 170 -3.90 23.83 -22.32
C ILE A 170 -4.57 22.88 -23.34
N PRO A 171 -5.25 21.80 -22.89
CA PRO A 171 -5.88 20.84 -23.79
C PRO A 171 -7.09 21.44 -24.54
N GLU A 172 -7.55 20.76 -25.60
CA GLU A 172 -8.66 21.22 -26.44
C GLU A 172 -9.99 21.29 -25.66
N SER A 173 -10.14 20.43 -24.66
CA SER A 173 -11.34 20.35 -23.83
C SER A 173 -11.57 21.57 -22.94
N VAL A 174 -10.56 22.41 -22.70
CA VAL A 174 -10.70 23.60 -21.84
C VAL A 174 -11.54 24.64 -22.56
N GLN A 175 -12.76 24.85 -22.07
CA GLN A 175 -13.72 25.79 -22.64
C GLN A 175 -13.65 27.16 -21.97
N THR A 176 -13.31 27.21 -20.67
CA THR A 176 -13.30 28.46 -19.89
C THR A 176 -12.02 28.60 -19.06
N ILE A 177 -11.42 29.79 -19.10
CA ILE A 177 -10.33 30.20 -18.23
C ILE A 177 -10.79 31.42 -17.43
N GLY A 178 -10.69 31.31 -16.10
CA GLY A 178 -11.06 32.36 -15.16
C GLY A 178 -10.13 33.58 -15.23
N GLU A 179 -10.63 34.72 -14.77
CA GLU A 179 -9.85 35.96 -14.69
C GLU A 179 -8.56 35.75 -13.89
N SER A 180 -7.47 36.37 -14.34
CA SER A 180 -6.15 36.28 -13.68
C SER A 180 -5.64 34.85 -13.41
N ALA A 181 -6.16 33.80 -14.09
CA ALA A 181 -5.80 32.41 -13.81
C ALA A 181 -4.29 32.16 -13.80
N PHE A 182 -3.52 32.84 -14.66
CA PHE A 182 -2.06 32.75 -14.75
C PHE A 182 -1.35 34.08 -14.47
N GLU A 183 -2.00 34.99 -13.75
CA GLU A 183 -1.39 36.28 -13.41
C GLU A 183 -0.15 36.07 -12.53
N ASN A 184 0.92 36.86 -12.76
CA ASN A 184 2.19 36.75 -12.02
C ASN A 184 2.91 35.39 -12.13
N CYS A 185 2.57 34.55 -13.12
CA CYS A 185 3.40 33.41 -13.55
C CYS A 185 4.59 33.90 -14.38
N VAL A 186 5.51 34.64 -13.74
CA VAL A 186 6.53 35.47 -14.43
C VAL A 186 7.58 34.68 -15.23
N ASN A 187 7.74 33.39 -14.96
CA ASN A 187 8.71 32.53 -15.66
C ASN A 187 8.08 31.67 -16.76
N VAL A 188 6.76 31.76 -16.97
CA VAL A 188 6.12 31.09 -18.10
C VAL A 188 6.61 31.77 -19.36
N ARG A 189 7.44 31.07 -20.13
CA ARG A 189 7.97 31.58 -21.41
C ARG A 189 7.25 30.95 -22.60
N THR A 190 6.71 29.76 -22.43
CA THR A 190 6.05 29.01 -23.49
C THR A 190 4.65 28.56 -23.08
N VAL A 191 3.67 28.82 -23.93
CA VAL A 191 2.29 28.34 -23.75
C VAL A 191 1.86 27.58 -25.00
N THR A 192 1.25 26.42 -24.82
CA THR A 192 0.66 25.62 -25.89
C THR A 192 -0.84 25.50 -25.69
N PHE A 193 -1.65 25.95 -26.63
CA PHE A 193 -3.08 25.66 -26.68
C PHE A 193 -3.29 24.56 -27.71
N LEU A 194 -3.91 23.43 -27.34
CA LEU A 194 -4.14 22.31 -28.27
C LEU A 194 -5.44 22.43 -29.06
N GLY A 195 -6.41 23.21 -28.59
CA GLY A 195 -7.70 23.37 -29.26
C GLY A 195 -7.68 24.27 -30.49
N GLY A 196 -8.59 24.00 -31.42
CA GLY A 196 -8.82 24.85 -32.59
C GLY A 196 -9.54 26.16 -32.26
N ILE A 197 -10.33 26.18 -31.18
CA ILE A 197 -11.13 27.33 -30.73
C ILE A 197 -10.53 27.84 -29.41
N PRO A 198 -10.29 29.17 -29.26
CA PRO A 198 -9.81 29.71 -28.00
C PRO A 198 -10.81 29.48 -26.85
N PRO A 199 -10.32 29.12 -25.65
CA PRO A 199 -11.16 29.13 -24.47
C PRO A 199 -11.77 30.52 -24.24
N SER A 200 -12.98 30.53 -23.70
CA SER A 200 -13.63 31.74 -23.20
C SER A 200 -12.80 32.31 -22.04
N TYR A 201 -12.39 33.57 -22.18
CA TYR A 201 -11.66 34.31 -21.16
C TYR A 201 -12.37 35.64 -20.92
N LYS A 202 -12.82 35.86 -19.69
CA LYS A 202 -13.49 37.09 -19.27
C LYS A 202 -12.50 37.95 -18.46
N SER A 203 -11.72 38.78 -19.13
CA SER A 203 -11.04 39.90 -18.46
C SER A 203 -11.34 41.21 -19.20
N PHE A 204 -11.49 42.29 -18.44
CA PHE A 204 -11.81 43.60 -19.01
C PHE A 204 -10.57 44.43 -19.37
N GLU A 205 -9.37 44.12 -18.84
CA GLU A 205 -8.23 45.05 -18.95
C GLU A 205 -6.81 44.44 -19.05
N THR A 206 -6.58 43.13 -18.87
CA THR A 206 -5.20 42.57 -18.88
C THR A 206 -5.05 41.24 -19.61
N SER A 207 -3.85 41.00 -20.17
CA SER A 207 -3.51 39.76 -20.88
C SER A 207 -3.38 38.58 -19.93
N LEU A 208 -3.82 37.39 -20.34
CA LEU A 208 -3.76 36.16 -19.53
C LEU A 208 -2.33 35.85 -19.05
N PHE A 209 -1.35 36.10 -19.92
CA PHE A 209 0.08 36.07 -19.59
C PHE A 209 0.72 37.44 -19.86
N LYS A 210 1.61 37.87 -18.97
CA LYS A 210 2.24 39.21 -19.00
C LYS A 210 3.59 39.27 -19.71
N SER A 211 4.22 38.14 -20.02
CA SER A 211 5.49 38.02 -20.76
C SER A 211 5.57 36.60 -21.32
N LEU A 212 5.63 36.44 -22.65
CA LEU A 212 5.77 35.13 -23.30
C LEU A 212 6.83 35.22 -24.41
N ASP A 213 7.70 34.22 -24.50
CA ASP A 213 8.67 34.14 -25.60
C ASP A 213 8.00 33.49 -26.82
N THR A 214 7.25 32.39 -26.61
CA THR A 214 6.60 31.64 -27.70
C THR A 214 5.23 31.13 -27.30
N VAL A 215 4.24 31.32 -28.17
CA VAL A 215 2.90 30.71 -28.05
C VAL A 215 2.67 29.73 -29.19
N TYR A 216 2.35 28.50 -28.84
CA TYR A 216 1.97 27.43 -29.76
C TYR A 216 0.44 27.31 -29.82
N LEU A 217 -0.14 27.40 -31.00
CA LEU A 217 -1.60 27.31 -31.20
C LEU A 217 -1.96 26.08 -32.04
N GLY A 218 -2.76 25.16 -31.52
CA GLY A 218 -3.39 24.05 -32.25
C GLY A 218 -4.56 24.49 -33.15
N GLY A 219 -4.64 25.78 -33.45
CA GLY A 219 -5.67 26.39 -34.29
C GLY A 219 -5.19 27.71 -34.88
N CYS A 220 -6.05 28.34 -35.69
CA CYS A 220 -5.72 29.56 -36.39
C CYS A 220 -5.43 30.75 -35.46
N LYS A 221 -4.32 31.48 -35.64
CA LYS A 221 -4.09 32.75 -34.94
C LYS A 221 -5.25 33.73 -35.11
N SER A 222 -5.96 33.70 -36.24
CA SER A 222 -7.16 34.51 -36.48
C SER A 222 -8.29 34.23 -35.48
N ASP A 223 -8.55 32.97 -35.14
CA ASP A 223 -9.65 32.59 -34.23
C ASP A 223 -9.36 33.04 -32.81
N TYR A 224 -8.07 33.09 -32.52
CA TYR A 224 -7.44 33.49 -31.29
C TYR A 224 -7.34 35.04 -31.15
N THR A 225 -7.42 35.80 -32.26
CA THR A 225 -7.31 37.28 -32.21
C THR A 225 -8.45 37.98 -31.47
N GLY A 226 -8.14 39.04 -30.70
CA GLY A 226 -9.13 39.87 -29.99
C GLY A 226 -9.51 39.41 -28.58
N ARG A 227 -8.92 38.34 -28.06
CA ARG A 227 -9.21 37.77 -26.73
C ARG A 227 -8.21 38.12 -25.62
N ASN A 228 -7.21 38.99 -25.89
CA ASN A 228 -6.13 39.34 -24.96
C ASN A 228 -5.46 38.14 -24.26
N LEU A 229 -5.31 37.01 -24.96
CA LEU A 229 -4.76 35.79 -24.35
C LEU A 229 -3.22 35.77 -24.34
N TRP A 230 -2.56 36.37 -25.35
CA TRP A 230 -1.10 36.42 -25.49
C TRP A 230 -0.61 37.78 -26.01
N THR A 231 -1.23 38.89 -25.57
CA THR A 231 -0.91 40.23 -26.08
C THR A 231 0.60 40.58 -25.97
N TYR A 232 1.33 39.91 -25.07
CA TYR A 232 2.75 40.11 -24.79
C TYR A 232 3.65 38.93 -25.24
N ALA A 233 3.25 38.15 -26.24
CA ALA A 233 4.09 37.11 -26.83
C ALA A 233 5.02 37.66 -27.91
N ASP A 234 6.32 37.37 -27.80
CA ASP A 234 7.32 37.73 -28.81
C ASP A 234 7.09 36.97 -30.12
N GLU A 235 6.77 35.68 -30.03
CA GLU A 235 6.47 34.82 -31.17
C GLU A 235 5.16 34.05 -30.95
N VAL A 236 4.31 33.99 -31.99
CA VAL A 236 3.11 33.15 -32.01
C VAL A 236 3.25 32.20 -33.19
N ILE A 237 3.45 30.93 -32.86
CA ILE A 237 3.62 29.81 -33.78
C ILE A 237 2.31 29.05 -33.79
N GLU A 238 1.60 29.08 -34.91
CA GLU A 238 0.55 28.07 -35.13
C GLU A 238 1.28 26.72 -35.23
N LEU A 239 0.85 25.74 -34.44
CA LEU A 239 1.32 24.35 -34.50
C LEU A 239 0.82 23.74 -35.80
N TYR A 240 1.39 24.21 -36.91
CA TYR A 240 1.36 23.46 -38.14
C TYR A 240 2.21 22.22 -37.88
N ALA A 241 1.57 21.10 -37.57
CA ALA A 241 1.97 19.95 -38.35
C ALA A 241 1.70 20.39 -39.80
N GLU A 242 2.71 20.38 -40.68
CA GLU A 242 2.47 20.41 -42.12
C GLU A 242 1.65 19.17 -42.47
N VAL A 243 0.37 19.08 -42.07
CA VAL A 243 -0.44 17.91 -42.38
C VAL A 243 -0.68 17.96 -43.87
N ARG A 244 0.09 17.17 -44.61
CA ARG A 244 -0.11 17.03 -46.05
C ARG A 244 -1.22 16.04 -46.24
N VAL A 245 -2.39 16.54 -46.63
CA VAL A 245 -3.40 15.71 -47.29
C VAL A 245 -2.96 15.55 -48.73
N THR A 246 -2.75 14.32 -49.15
CA THR A 246 -2.61 14.01 -50.58
C THR A 246 -3.79 13.19 -51.03
N ALA A 247 -4.20 13.40 -52.28
CA ALA A 247 -5.19 12.57 -52.93
C ALA A 247 -4.59 12.07 -54.24
N ARG A 248 -4.87 10.81 -54.58
CA ARG A 248 -4.61 10.27 -55.92
C ARG A 248 -5.82 9.51 -56.45
N SER A 249 -5.91 9.40 -57.76
CA SER A 249 -6.86 8.47 -58.38
C SER A 249 -6.37 7.03 -58.19
N SER A 250 -7.28 6.07 -58.06
CA SER A 250 -6.96 4.64 -58.20
C SER A 250 -6.41 4.34 -59.60
N ASP A 251 -6.89 5.07 -60.59
CA ASP A 251 -6.42 5.04 -61.98
C ASP A 251 -6.62 6.42 -62.63
N GLU A 252 -5.53 7.05 -63.06
CA GLU A 252 -5.56 8.39 -63.67
C GLU A 252 -6.27 8.40 -65.04
N GLU A 253 -6.43 7.25 -65.71
CA GLU A 253 -7.21 7.14 -66.95
C GLU A 253 -8.72 7.24 -66.68
N MET A 254 -9.18 6.85 -65.49
CA MET A 254 -10.60 6.81 -65.12
C MET A 254 -11.11 8.09 -64.48
N GLY A 255 -10.25 8.82 -63.79
CA GLY A 255 -10.64 10.02 -63.07
C GLY A 255 -9.46 10.82 -62.58
N THR A 256 -9.74 12.05 -62.17
CA THR A 256 -8.74 12.94 -61.57
C THR A 256 -9.23 13.39 -60.20
N VAL A 257 -8.28 13.75 -59.35
CA VAL A 257 -8.56 14.26 -58.02
C VAL A 257 -7.93 15.64 -57.85
N SER A 258 -8.56 16.46 -57.03
CA SER A 258 -7.99 17.72 -56.59
C SER A 258 -8.12 17.82 -55.07
N VAL A 259 -7.07 18.32 -54.43
CA VAL A 259 -7.06 18.66 -53.01
C VAL A 259 -7.24 20.17 -52.93
N GLY A 260 -8.33 20.61 -52.30
CA GLY A 260 -8.59 22.01 -52.02
C GLY A 260 -7.53 22.59 -51.09
N GLN A 261 -7.38 23.93 -51.10
CA GLN A 261 -6.58 24.58 -50.07
C GLN A 261 -7.22 24.33 -48.71
N PRO A 262 -6.43 24.01 -47.67
CA PRO A 262 -6.98 23.79 -46.34
C PRO A 262 -7.67 25.06 -45.85
N SER A 263 -8.87 24.90 -45.29
CA SER A 263 -9.51 25.95 -44.50
C SER A 263 -9.21 25.73 -43.02
N MET A 264 -9.48 26.73 -42.17
CA MET A 264 -9.18 26.68 -40.73
C MET A 264 -7.70 26.32 -40.42
N CYS A 265 -6.76 27.02 -41.08
CA CYS A 265 -5.32 26.96 -40.81
C CYS A 265 -4.68 25.58 -40.87
N GLY A 266 -5.11 24.75 -41.82
CA GLY A 266 -4.51 23.44 -42.06
C GLY A 266 -5.29 22.26 -41.47
N HIS A 267 -6.37 22.51 -40.71
CA HIS A 267 -7.12 21.45 -40.06
C HIS A 267 -8.26 20.88 -40.89
N TYR A 268 -8.89 21.68 -41.76
CA TYR A 268 -10.03 21.23 -42.54
C TYR A 268 -9.68 21.17 -44.02
N TRP A 269 -9.80 19.98 -44.61
CA TRP A 269 -9.44 19.70 -45.99
C TRP A 269 -10.65 19.26 -46.79
N GLU A 270 -10.66 19.63 -48.05
CA GLU A 270 -11.64 19.15 -49.02
C GLU A 270 -10.91 18.44 -50.16
N VAL A 271 -11.35 17.22 -50.47
CA VAL A 271 -10.89 16.49 -51.66
C VAL A 271 -12.06 16.32 -52.61
N THR A 272 -11.81 16.51 -53.91
CA THR A 272 -12.83 16.41 -54.95
C THR A 272 -12.39 15.44 -56.04
N ALA A 273 -13.26 14.48 -56.34
CA ALA A 273 -13.10 13.50 -57.42
C ALA A 273 -13.88 13.94 -58.67
N SER A 274 -13.18 14.00 -59.80
CA SER A 274 -13.73 14.32 -61.12
C SER A 274 -13.62 13.12 -62.04
N GLU A 275 -14.77 12.65 -62.50
CA GLU A 275 -14.93 11.50 -63.40
C GLU A 275 -14.52 11.89 -64.83
N LYS A 276 -13.86 10.97 -65.54
CA LYS A 276 -13.71 11.05 -67.00
C LYS A 276 -14.87 10.34 -67.70
N GLU A 277 -15.06 10.63 -68.99
CA GLU A 277 -16.11 10.02 -69.81
C GLU A 277 -16.02 8.49 -69.74
N HIS A 278 -17.15 7.80 -69.60
CA HIS A 278 -17.26 6.34 -69.41
C HIS A 278 -16.76 5.78 -68.06
N TYR A 279 -16.53 6.63 -67.05
CA TYR A 279 -16.18 6.20 -65.70
C TYR A 279 -17.03 6.91 -64.65
N ARG A 280 -17.16 6.30 -63.48
CA ARG A 280 -17.85 6.86 -62.31
C ARG A 280 -16.97 6.78 -61.07
N PHE A 281 -17.16 7.73 -60.18
CA PHE A 281 -16.60 7.71 -58.85
C PHE A 281 -17.36 6.69 -58.00
N VAL A 282 -16.62 5.91 -57.22
CA VAL A 282 -17.18 4.90 -56.33
C VAL A 282 -17.15 5.39 -54.89
N ARG A 283 -15.96 5.73 -54.38
CA ARG A 283 -15.71 6.13 -52.99
C ARG A 283 -14.30 6.68 -52.78
N TRP A 284 -14.10 7.31 -51.63
CA TRP A 284 -12.81 7.65 -51.07
C TRP A 284 -12.39 6.58 -50.07
N VAL A 285 -11.13 6.14 -50.16
CA VAL A 285 -10.52 5.23 -49.19
C VAL A 285 -9.19 5.75 -48.67
N THR A 286 -8.77 5.30 -47.49
CA THR A 286 -7.40 5.45 -46.99
C THR A 286 -6.43 4.54 -47.74
N GLU A 287 -5.12 4.68 -47.53
CA GLU A 287 -4.13 3.76 -48.10
C GLU A 287 -4.26 2.31 -47.61
N SER A 288 -4.87 2.09 -46.44
CA SER A 288 -5.19 0.75 -45.94
C SER A 288 -6.46 0.16 -46.55
N GLY A 289 -7.19 0.92 -47.37
CA GLY A 289 -8.43 0.49 -48.04
C GLY A 289 -9.70 0.73 -47.24
N GLU A 290 -9.63 1.46 -46.13
CA GLU A 290 -10.79 1.82 -45.31
C GLU A 290 -11.63 2.90 -45.99
N GLU A 291 -12.95 2.71 -46.09
CA GLU A 291 -13.86 3.69 -46.69
C GLU A 291 -14.08 4.89 -45.77
N VAL A 292 -13.84 6.09 -46.30
CA VAL A 292 -14.03 7.35 -45.55
C VAL A 292 -15.18 8.20 -46.08
N SER A 293 -15.57 8.02 -47.35
CA SER A 293 -16.71 8.74 -47.94
C SER A 293 -17.18 8.13 -49.27
N LYS A 294 -18.48 8.20 -49.54
CA LYS A 294 -19.09 7.90 -50.86
C LYS A 294 -19.44 9.16 -51.66
N GLU A 295 -19.22 10.33 -51.08
CA GLU A 295 -19.48 11.61 -51.72
C GLU A 295 -18.27 12.04 -52.56
N ARG A 296 -18.52 12.54 -53.77
CA ARG A 296 -17.46 12.99 -54.70
C ARG A 296 -16.63 14.14 -54.13
N VAL A 297 -17.28 15.02 -53.38
CA VAL A 297 -16.64 16.09 -52.60
C VAL A 297 -16.67 15.63 -51.15
N TYR A 298 -15.49 15.45 -50.55
CA TYR A 298 -15.36 15.00 -49.17
C TYR A 298 -14.56 16.02 -48.36
N SER A 299 -15.20 16.51 -47.30
CA SER A 299 -14.65 17.56 -46.44
C SER A 299 -14.48 17.02 -45.01
N PHE A 300 -13.27 17.11 -44.45
CA PHE A 300 -12.90 16.42 -43.20
C PHE A 300 -11.81 17.17 -42.42
N SER A 301 -11.74 16.91 -41.11
CA SER A 301 -10.66 17.40 -40.25
C SER A 301 -9.59 16.34 -40.03
N VAL A 302 -8.32 16.75 -39.98
CA VAL A 302 -7.21 15.83 -39.81
C VAL A 302 -6.11 16.40 -38.90
N THR A 303 -5.50 15.54 -38.09
CA THR A 303 -4.43 15.89 -37.15
C THR A 303 -3.07 15.27 -37.52
N GLU A 304 -3.04 14.36 -38.50
CA GLU A 304 -1.84 13.67 -38.99
C GLU A 304 -1.83 13.49 -40.52
N TYR A 305 -0.70 13.12 -41.11
CA TYR A 305 -0.59 12.94 -42.57
C TYR A 305 -1.55 11.87 -43.09
N VAL A 306 -2.37 12.23 -44.08
CA VAL A 306 -3.34 11.31 -44.70
C VAL A 306 -3.22 11.35 -46.21
N THR A 307 -3.21 10.16 -46.80
CA THR A 307 -3.35 9.99 -48.25
C THR A 307 -4.67 9.29 -48.54
N LEU A 308 -5.51 9.94 -49.34
CA LEU A 308 -6.78 9.39 -49.81
C LEU A 308 -6.67 8.93 -51.25
N ILE A 309 -7.35 7.84 -51.57
CA ILE A 309 -7.45 7.30 -52.93
C ILE A 309 -8.91 7.42 -53.35
N ALA A 310 -9.16 8.12 -54.46
CA ALA A 310 -10.47 8.09 -55.11
C ALA A 310 -10.55 6.83 -55.98
N GLU A 311 -11.45 5.92 -55.65
CA GLU A 311 -11.71 4.74 -56.45
C GLU A 311 -12.73 5.08 -57.54
N PHE A 312 -12.38 4.75 -58.78
CA PHE A 312 -13.26 4.86 -59.94
C PHE A 312 -13.56 3.48 -60.51
N ALA A 313 -14.69 3.36 -61.19
CA ALA A 313 -15.08 2.17 -61.93
C ALA A 313 -15.59 2.55 -63.32
N PRO A 314 -15.49 1.64 -64.31
CA PRO A 314 -16.14 1.83 -65.60
C PRO A 314 -17.64 2.11 -65.45
N MET A 315 -18.18 2.93 -66.35
CA MET A 315 -19.62 3.04 -66.56
C MET A 315 -20.10 2.06 -67.62
N ASP A 316 -19.24 1.63 -68.55
CA ASP A 316 -19.64 0.68 -69.58
C ASP A 316 -19.08 -0.71 -69.27
N TYR A 317 -19.98 -1.69 -69.30
CA TYR A 317 -19.69 -3.07 -68.97
C TYR A 317 -20.13 -4.00 -70.10
N THR A 318 -19.36 -5.05 -70.32
CA THR A 318 -19.63 -6.05 -71.34
C THR A 318 -20.46 -7.19 -70.75
N ILE A 319 -21.63 -7.40 -71.33
CA ILE A 319 -22.45 -8.59 -71.08
C ILE A 319 -22.20 -9.56 -72.23
N ALA A 320 -21.42 -10.60 -71.95
CA ALA A 320 -21.21 -11.72 -72.85
C ALA A 320 -22.25 -12.82 -72.54
N ALA A 321 -22.89 -13.35 -73.57
CA ALA A 321 -23.83 -14.45 -73.42
C ALA A 321 -23.67 -15.46 -74.56
N VAL A 322 -23.54 -16.75 -74.22
CA VAL A 322 -23.30 -17.86 -75.17
C VAL A 322 -24.15 -19.07 -74.84
N ALA A 323 -24.32 -20.01 -75.78
CA ALA A 323 -24.89 -21.32 -75.49
C ALA A 323 -23.81 -22.27 -74.95
N ASN A 324 -24.17 -23.20 -74.07
CA ASN A 324 -23.27 -24.25 -73.56
C ASN A 324 -22.70 -25.14 -74.69
N ASP A 325 -23.50 -25.42 -75.72
CA ASP A 325 -23.06 -25.94 -77.01
C ASP A 325 -23.88 -25.29 -78.12
N GLU A 326 -23.21 -24.67 -79.11
CA GLU A 326 -23.85 -24.03 -80.26
C GLU A 326 -24.71 -24.99 -81.10
N LYS A 327 -24.53 -26.31 -80.96
CA LYS A 327 -25.39 -27.33 -81.58
C LYS A 327 -26.75 -27.45 -80.90
N MET A 328 -26.86 -27.08 -79.63
CA MET A 328 -28.05 -27.28 -78.78
C MET A 328 -28.96 -26.05 -78.74
N GLY A 329 -28.43 -24.85 -78.97
CA GLY A 329 -29.21 -23.61 -78.98
C GLY A 329 -28.42 -22.38 -79.45
N THR A 330 -29.06 -21.23 -79.41
CA THR A 330 -28.44 -19.91 -79.68
C THR A 330 -28.86 -18.89 -78.64
N VAL A 331 -28.02 -17.88 -78.40
CA VAL A 331 -28.28 -16.78 -77.47
C VAL A 331 -28.21 -15.43 -78.19
N SER A 332 -29.09 -14.49 -77.83
CA SER A 332 -29.10 -13.11 -78.31
C SER A 332 -29.16 -12.10 -77.16
N GLY A 333 -28.76 -10.85 -77.40
CA GLY A 333 -28.76 -9.77 -76.40
C GLY A 333 -27.41 -9.48 -75.74
N ALA A 334 -26.32 -10.17 -76.11
CA ALA A 334 -24.98 -9.83 -75.64
C ALA A 334 -24.47 -8.50 -76.25
N GLY A 335 -23.76 -7.69 -75.47
CA GLY A 335 -23.29 -6.37 -75.89
C GLY A 335 -22.61 -5.55 -74.78
N VAL A 336 -22.32 -4.29 -75.07
CA VAL A 336 -21.80 -3.32 -74.10
C VAL A 336 -22.94 -2.44 -73.61
N TYR A 337 -23.08 -2.33 -72.31
CA TYR A 337 -24.18 -1.65 -71.63
C TYR A 337 -23.66 -0.68 -70.58
N THR A 338 -24.35 0.44 -70.41
CA THR A 338 -24.02 1.43 -69.39
C THR A 338 -24.55 0.99 -68.02
N TYR A 339 -23.83 1.32 -66.96
CA TYR A 339 -24.13 0.98 -65.57
C TYR A 339 -25.56 1.41 -65.20
N LEU A 340 -26.29 0.48 -64.57
CA LEU A 340 -27.71 0.55 -64.20
C LEU A 340 -28.71 0.56 -65.37
N THR A 341 -28.27 0.33 -66.61
CA THR A 341 -29.21 0.03 -67.71
C THR A 341 -29.62 -1.45 -67.70
N GLU A 342 -30.70 -1.77 -68.41
CA GLU A 342 -31.19 -3.14 -68.51
C GLU A 342 -30.66 -3.82 -69.79
N ALA A 343 -30.15 -5.03 -69.64
CA ALA A 343 -29.82 -5.95 -70.74
C ALA A 343 -30.89 -7.05 -70.81
N GLU A 344 -31.45 -7.27 -72.00
CA GLU A 344 -32.42 -8.34 -72.27
C GLU A 344 -31.72 -9.46 -73.06
N LEU A 345 -31.63 -10.66 -72.47
CA LEU A 345 -30.98 -11.83 -73.03
C LEU A 345 -32.02 -12.90 -73.38
N GLU A 346 -31.96 -13.47 -74.58
CA GLU A 346 -32.89 -14.52 -75.01
C GLU A 346 -32.14 -15.77 -75.48
N ALA A 347 -32.52 -16.93 -74.94
CA ALA A 347 -32.01 -18.24 -75.26
C ALA A 347 -33.02 -19.04 -76.11
N THR A 348 -32.61 -19.49 -77.30
CA THR A 348 -33.48 -20.25 -78.21
C THR A 348 -32.93 -21.66 -78.41
N ALA A 349 -33.69 -22.68 -78.00
CA ALA A 349 -33.28 -24.08 -78.13
C ALA A 349 -33.46 -24.61 -79.56
N LYS A 350 -32.55 -25.48 -80.00
CA LYS A 350 -32.68 -26.27 -81.23
C LYS A 350 -33.46 -27.56 -80.96
N GLU A 351 -33.90 -28.23 -82.03
CA GLU A 351 -34.69 -29.48 -81.95
C GLU A 351 -33.99 -30.56 -81.12
N HIS A 352 -34.73 -31.31 -80.28
CA HIS A 352 -34.25 -32.28 -79.27
C HIS A 352 -33.55 -31.72 -78.03
N TYR A 353 -33.54 -30.39 -77.87
CA TYR A 353 -33.01 -29.72 -76.68
C TYR A 353 -34.03 -28.77 -76.08
N ARG A 354 -33.86 -28.44 -74.79
CA ARG A 354 -34.62 -27.38 -74.13
C ARG A 354 -33.69 -26.50 -73.32
N PHE A 355 -33.99 -25.20 -73.27
CA PHE A 355 -33.37 -24.28 -72.33
C PHE A 355 -33.80 -24.68 -70.90
N VAL A 356 -32.84 -24.69 -69.98
CA VAL A 356 -33.08 -25.00 -68.57
C VAL A 356 -32.91 -23.75 -67.72
N GLU A 357 -31.72 -23.15 -67.78
CA GLU A 357 -31.34 -22.00 -66.98
C GLU A 357 -30.12 -21.30 -67.57
N TRP A 358 -29.84 -20.10 -67.10
CA TRP A 358 -28.57 -19.41 -67.28
C TRP A 358 -27.55 -19.91 -66.25
N SER A 359 -26.25 -19.74 -66.51
CA SER A 359 -25.16 -20.24 -65.66
C SER A 359 -25.11 -19.67 -64.24
N ASP A 360 -25.87 -18.62 -63.94
CA ASP A 360 -26.06 -18.07 -62.61
C ASP A 360 -27.37 -18.54 -61.91
N GLY A 361 -28.05 -19.52 -62.50
CA GLY A 361 -29.23 -20.18 -61.95
C GLY A 361 -30.57 -19.54 -62.30
N GLU A 362 -30.58 -18.45 -63.08
CA GLU A 362 -31.83 -17.82 -63.50
C GLU A 362 -32.54 -18.64 -64.58
N THR A 363 -33.86 -18.85 -64.42
CA THR A 363 -34.66 -19.71 -65.32
C THR A 363 -35.58 -18.92 -66.26
N GLU A 364 -35.68 -17.60 -66.07
CA GLU A 364 -36.48 -16.74 -66.93
C GLU A 364 -35.85 -16.57 -68.32
N ASN A 365 -36.70 -16.59 -69.36
CA ASN A 365 -36.28 -16.46 -70.74
C ASN A 365 -37.44 -15.93 -71.62
N PRO A 366 -37.32 -14.74 -72.27
CA PRO A 366 -36.19 -13.82 -72.22
C PRO A 366 -35.91 -13.29 -70.80
N ARG A 367 -34.65 -13.06 -70.48
CA ARG A 367 -34.15 -12.60 -69.18
C ARG A 367 -33.85 -11.10 -69.23
N LEU A 368 -34.32 -10.35 -68.25
CA LEU A 368 -33.95 -8.95 -68.05
C LEU A 368 -32.98 -8.83 -66.87
N MET A 369 -31.84 -8.16 -67.05
CA MET A 369 -30.87 -7.93 -65.97
C MET A 369 -30.37 -6.48 -65.92
N THR A 370 -30.25 -5.94 -64.70
CA THR A 370 -29.61 -4.63 -64.49
C THR A 370 -28.09 -4.77 -64.52
N VAL A 371 -27.45 -4.00 -65.38
CA VAL A 371 -26.00 -4.07 -65.60
C VAL A 371 -25.26 -3.35 -64.48
N THR A 372 -24.54 -4.09 -63.65
CA THR A 372 -23.74 -3.55 -62.54
C THR A 372 -22.25 -3.83 -62.66
N GLY A 373 -21.86 -4.67 -63.62
CA GLY A 373 -20.49 -5.08 -63.91
C GLY A 373 -20.43 -5.96 -65.17
N ASP A 374 -19.22 -6.33 -65.59
CA ASP A 374 -19.03 -7.31 -66.65
C ASP A 374 -19.65 -8.65 -66.22
N SER A 375 -20.36 -9.31 -67.14
CA SER A 375 -20.99 -10.60 -66.87
C SER A 375 -20.82 -11.51 -68.08
N ALA A 376 -20.43 -12.76 -67.83
CA ALA A 376 -20.37 -13.80 -68.83
C ALA A 376 -21.37 -14.89 -68.44
N LEU A 377 -22.41 -15.04 -69.25
CA LEU A 377 -23.50 -15.97 -68.99
C LEU A 377 -23.53 -17.06 -70.06
N THR A 378 -23.76 -18.29 -69.62
CA THR A 378 -24.00 -19.42 -70.52
C THR A 378 -25.46 -19.82 -70.39
N ALA A 379 -26.19 -19.90 -71.50
CA ALA A 379 -27.50 -20.53 -71.55
C ALA A 379 -27.32 -22.05 -71.60
N GLU A 380 -27.84 -22.74 -70.60
CA GLU A 380 -27.75 -24.19 -70.49
C GLU A 380 -28.91 -24.83 -71.25
N PHE A 381 -28.56 -25.57 -72.29
CA PHE A 381 -29.48 -26.40 -73.04
C PHE A 381 -29.20 -27.87 -72.75
N VAL A 382 -30.24 -28.65 -72.46
CA VAL A 382 -30.10 -30.09 -72.19
C VAL A 382 -30.86 -30.93 -73.23
N PRO A 383 -30.40 -32.16 -73.52
CA PRO A 383 -31.11 -33.11 -74.37
C PRO A 383 -32.50 -33.47 -73.82
N VAL A 384 -33.37 -33.95 -74.70
CA VAL A 384 -34.70 -34.49 -74.35
C VAL A 384 -34.74 -36.03 -74.42
N ASP A 385 -33.70 -36.70 -74.93
CA ASP A 385 -33.54 -38.16 -74.99
C ASP A 385 -32.20 -38.60 -74.32
N TYR A 386 -32.18 -39.73 -73.62
CA TYR A 386 -31.05 -40.21 -72.78
C TYR A 386 -30.84 -41.73 -72.84
N THR A 387 -29.58 -42.18 -72.72
CA THR A 387 -29.19 -43.60 -72.76
C THR A 387 -29.12 -44.23 -71.36
N VAL A 388 -29.72 -45.41 -71.18
CA VAL A 388 -29.56 -46.25 -69.99
C VAL A 388 -28.75 -47.50 -70.32
N THR A 389 -27.62 -47.69 -69.64
CA THR A 389 -26.76 -48.89 -69.75
C THR A 389 -26.75 -49.68 -68.44
N THR A 390 -26.66 -51.00 -68.52
CA THR A 390 -26.63 -51.88 -67.34
C THR A 390 -25.44 -52.83 -67.35
N ASP A 391 -24.84 -53.09 -66.19
CA ASP A 391 -23.73 -54.03 -65.99
C ASP A 391 -23.91 -54.85 -64.70
N VAL A 392 -23.00 -55.79 -64.42
CA VAL A 392 -22.94 -56.57 -63.17
C VAL A 392 -21.55 -56.52 -62.55
N ASN A 393 -21.49 -56.60 -61.23
CA ASN A 393 -20.21 -56.52 -60.50
C ASN A 393 -19.27 -57.71 -60.76
N ASP A 394 -19.82 -58.89 -61.01
CA ASP A 394 -19.11 -60.04 -61.58
C ASP A 394 -20.11 -60.91 -62.37
N GLU A 395 -19.84 -61.15 -63.65
CA GLU A 395 -20.70 -61.94 -64.56
C GLU A 395 -20.96 -63.38 -64.05
N LYS A 396 -20.12 -63.89 -63.15
CA LYS A 396 -20.36 -65.20 -62.51
C LYS A 396 -21.46 -65.16 -61.45
N MET A 397 -21.79 -63.99 -60.92
CA MET A 397 -22.70 -63.82 -59.79
C MET A 397 -24.15 -63.53 -60.22
N GLY A 398 -24.36 -62.98 -61.42
CA GLY A 398 -25.69 -62.73 -61.96
C GLY A 398 -25.67 -62.04 -63.33
N ALA A 399 -26.86 -61.66 -63.81
CA ALA A 399 -27.06 -60.94 -65.07
C ALA A 399 -28.14 -59.85 -64.95
N VAL A 400 -28.12 -58.87 -65.86
CA VAL A 400 -29.07 -57.74 -65.90
C VAL A 400 -29.72 -57.55 -67.28
N SER A 401 -30.93 -57.00 -67.29
CA SER A 401 -31.67 -56.61 -68.50
C SER A 401 -32.40 -55.28 -68.33
N GLY A 402 -32.69 -54.59 -69.44
CA GLY A 402 -33.44 -53.30 -69.45
C GLY A 402 -32.68 -52.08 -69.97
N ALA A 403 -31.46 -52.23 -70.49
CA ALA A 403 -30.70 -51.16 -71.13
C ALA A 403 -31.30 -50.71 -72.49
N GLY A 404 -31.18 -49.42 -72.83
CA GLY A 404 -31.73 -48.83 -74.06
C GLY A 404 -31.74 -47.30 -74.11
N GLU A 405 -32.36 -46.72 -75.13
CA GLU A 405 -32.59 -45.27 -75.30
C GLU A 405 -33.99 -44.89 -74.81
N TYR A 406 -34.10 -43.82 -74.01
CA TYR A 406 -35.32 -43.43 -73.31
C TYR A 406 -35.53 -41.91 -73.35
N ALA A 407 -36.78 -41.48 -73.52
CA ALA A 407 -37.14 -40.05 -73.48
C ALA A 407 -37.09 -39.50 -72.02
N TYR A 408 -36.82 -38.20 -71.86
CA TYR A 408 -36.85 -37.52 -70.57
C TYR A 408 -38.20 -37.71 -69.85
N LEU A 409 -38.13 -38.17 -68.59
CA LEU A 409 -39.24 -38.57 -67.70
C LEU A 409 -39.99 -39.87 -68.08
N SER A 410 -39.48 -40.65 -69.04
CA SER A 410 -40.00 -42.01 -69.28
C SER A 410 -39.45 -43.01 -68.26
N GLU A 411 -40.11 -44.17 -68.12
CA GLU A 411 -39.72 -45.22 -67.18
C GLU A 411 -38.97 -46.37 -67.89
N ALA A 412 -37.76 -46.68 -67.41
CA ALA A 412 -37.00 -47.86 -67.77
C ALA A 412 -37.18 -48.96 -66.71
N VAL A 413 -37.53 -50.18 -67.13
CA VAL A 413 -37.69 -51.33 -66.23
C VAL A 413 -36.43 -52.19 -66.28
N LEU A 414 -35.67 -52.23 -65.19
CA LEU A 414 -34.42 -52.97 -65.08
C LEU A 414 -34.61 -54.22 -64.21
N VAL A 415 -34.06 -55.36 -64.61
CA VAL A 415 -34.19 -56.63 -63.87
C VAL A 415 -32.81 -57.23 -63.64
N ALA A 416 -32.52 -57.61 -62.40
CA ALA A 416 -31.30 -58.30 -62.00
C ALA A 416 -31.60 -59.76 -61.60
N GLU A 417 -30.93 -60.73 -62.19
CA GLU A 417 -31.12 -62.15 -61.89
C GLU A 417 -29.85 -62.75 -61.31
N ALA A 418 -29.91 -63.27 -60.08
CA ALA A 418 -28.75 -63.83 -59.39
C ALA A 418 -28.50 -65.30 -59.78
N ASN A 419 -27.23 -65.67 -59.95
CA ASN A 419 -26.81 -67.06 -60.12
C ASN A 419 -26.82 -67.83 -58.79
N GLU A 420 -26.84 -69.16 -58.85
CA GLU A 420 -26.88 -70.03 -57.66
C GLU A 420 -25.75 -69.74 -56.67
N GLY A 421 -26.09 -69.58 -55.38
CA GLY A 421 -25.14 -69.23 -54.30
C GLY A 421 -24.94 -67.72 -54.10
N TYR A 422 -25.55 -66.89 -54.95
CA TYR A 422 -25.52 -65.44 -54.88
C TYR A 422 -26.94 -64.87 -54.76
N ARG A 423 -27.03 -63.64 -54.28
CA ARG A 423 -28.28 -62.86 -54.24
C ARG A 423 -28.02 -61.50 -54.85
N PHE A 424 -29.06 -60.93 -55.45
CA PHE A 424 -29.07 -59.51 -55.74
C PHE A 424 -29.08 -58.72 -54.43
N VAL A 425 -28.22 -57.71 -54.32
CA VAL A 425 -28.11 -56.83 -53.15
C VAL A 425 -28.81 -55.52 -53.45
N GLU A 426 -28.30 -54.79 -54.43
CA GLU A 426 -28.78 -53.48 -54.83
C GLU A 426 -28.23 -53.12 -56.21
N TRP A 427 -28.77 -52.06 -56.80
CA TRP A 427 -28.16 -51.39 -57.93
C TRP A 427 -27.09 -50.39 -57.44
N SER A 428 -26.15 -50.01 -58.30
CA SER A 428 -25.01 -49.12 -57.98
C SER A 428 -25.37 -47.72 -57.47
N ASP A 429 -26.64 -47.35 -57.48
CA ASP A 429 -27.17 -46.12 -56.89
C ASP A 429 -28.01 -46.37 -55.62
N GLY A 430 -27.87 -47.55 -55.01
CA GLY A 430 -28.45 -47.93 -53.73
C GLY A 430 -29.89 -48.44 -53.79
N ALA A 431 -30.48 -48.58 -54.98
CA ALA A 431 -31.84 -49.12 -55.09
C ALA A 431 -31.86 -50.64 -54.84
N THR A 432 -32.67 -51.10 -53.88
CA THR A 432 -32.80 -52.53 -53.53
C THR A 432 -33.99 -53.22 -54.22
N GLU A 433 -34.81 -52.47 -54.95
CA GLU A 433 -35.98 -52.99 -55.65
C GLU A 433 -35.58 -53.76 -56.92
N ASN A 434 -36.25 -54.88 -57.18
CA ASN A 434 -36.00 -55.73 -58.35
C ASN A 434 -37.25 -56.56 -58.72
N PRO A 435 -37.87 -56.37 -59.90
CA PRO A 435 -37.54 -55.40 -60.95
C PRO A 435 -37.55 -53.96 -60.47
N ARG A 436 -36.65 -53.15 -61.02
CA ARG A 436 -36.50 -51.72 -60.73
C ARG A 436 -37.17 -50.87 -61.80
N LEU A 437 -37.87 -49.82 -61.36
CA LEU A 437 -38.42 -48.78 -62.23
C LEU A 437 -37.57 -47.51 -62.11
N LEU A 438 -36.91 -47.11 -63.20
CA LEU A 438 -36.06 -45.93 -63.26
C LEU A 438 -36.73 -44.83 -64.10
N THR A 439 -37.02 -43.68 -63.50
CA THR A 439 -37.41 -42.48 -64.25
C THR A 439 -36.17 -41.85 -64.89
N VAL A 440 -36.11 -41.86 -66.22
CA VAL A 440 -34.94 -41.40 -66.96
C VAL A 440 -34.91 -39.87 -67.00
N THR A 441 -33.95 -39.28 -66.30
CA THR A 441 -33.73 -37.82 -66.24
C THR A 441 -32.39 -37.40 -66.87
N GLY A 442 -31.57 -38.38 -67.26
CA GLY A 442 -30.21 -38.22 -67.75
C GLY A 442 -29.63 -39.57 -68.21
N ASP A 443 -28.47 -39.57 -68.87
CA ASP A 443 -27.74 -40.81 -69.18
C ASP A 443 -27.41 -41.53 -67.88
N SER A 444 -27.73 -42.83 -67.81
CA SER A 444 -27.63 -43.60 -66.57
C SER A 444 -26.92 -44.93 -66.81
N ALA A 445 -25.83 -45.16 -66.08
CA ALA A 445 -25.14 -46.43 -66.05
C ALA A 445 -25.34 -47.10 -64.69
N LEU A 446 -25.99 -48.27 -64.69
CA LEU A 446 -26.36 -48.98 -63.46
C LEU A 446 -25.75 -50.36 -63.42
N THR A 447 -24.99 -50.65 -62.37
CA THR A 447 -24.46 -51.99 -62.11
C THR A 447 -25.35 -52.68 -61.11
N ALA A 448 -25.75 -53.94 -61.35
CA ALA A 448 -26.36 -54.76 -60.31
C ALA A 448 -25.27 -55.41 -59.47
N GLU A 449 -25.33 -55.17 -58.16
CA GLU A 449 -24.43 -55.75 -57.19
C GLU A 449 -25.01 -57.07 -56.69
N PHE A 450 -24.27 -58.15 -56.90
CA PHE A 450 -24.57 -59.47 -56.36
C PHE A 450 -23.56 -59.82 -55.26
N ALA A 451 -24.01 -60.54 -54.25
CA ALA A 451 -23.15 -60.99 -53.16
C ALA A 451 -23.47 -62.42 -52.73
N LEU A 452 -22.54 -63.05 -52.01
CA LEU A 452 -22.66 -64.42 -51.53
C LEU A 452 -23.86 -64.60 -50.58
N MET A 453 -24.42 -65.81 -50.58
CA MET A 453 -25.49 -66.19 -49.63
C MET A 453 -24.98 -66.52 -48.22
N ASP A 454 -23.69 -66.87 -48.04
CA ASP A 454 -23.12 -67.27 -46.75
C ASP A 454 -21.86 -66.44 -46.41
N TYR A 455 -21.68 -66.09 -45.14
CA TYR A 455 -20.54 -65.32 -44.63
C TYR A 455 -19.95 -65.90 -43.33
N THR A 456 -18.69 -65.58 -43.06
CA THR A 456 -17.94 -66.04 -41.89
C THR A 456 -17.99 -65.01 -40.76
N VAL A 457 -18.46 -65.43 -39.58
CA VAL A 457 -18.35 -64.67 -38.34
C VAL A 457 -17.24 -65.27 -37.49
N THR A 458 -16.21 -64.46 -37.20
CA THR A 458 -15.14 -64.80 -36.26
C THR A 458 -15.35 -64.08 -34.93
N ALA A 459 -15.12 -64.77 -33.82
CA ALA A 459 -15.29 -64.19 -32.49
C ALA A 459 -14.28 -64.79 -31.51
N VAL A 460 -13.46 -63.96 -30.86
CA VAL A 460 -12.37 -64.37 -29.95
C VAL A 460 -12.27 -63.48 -28.71
N ALA A 461 -11.58 -63.94 -27.67
CA ALA A 461 -11.22 -63.11 -26.52
C ALA A 461 -9.93 -62.32 -26.80
N ASN A 462 -9.79 -61.14 -26.19
CA ASN A 462 -8.56 -60.33 -26.25
C ASN A 462 -7.33 -61.06 -25.66
N ASP A 463 -7.55 -61.89 -24.63
CA ASP A 463 -6.59 -62.86 -24.11
C ASP A 463 -7.35 -64.13 -23.69
N GLU A 464 -6.95 -65.28 -24.24
CA GLU A 464 -7.56 -66.59 -23.95
C GLU A 464 -7.52 -66.98 -22.47
N LYS A 465 -6.62 -66.38 -21.67
CA LYS A 465 -6.56 -66.57 -20.21
C LYS A 465 -7.68 -65.83 -19.48
N MET A 466 -8.20 -64.74 -20.05
CA MET A 466 -9.18 -63.86 -19.41
C MET A 466 -10.62 -64.26 -19.71
N GLY A 467 -10.87 -64.93 -20.84
CA GLY A 467 -12.19 -65.44 -21.19
C GLY A 467 -12.21 -66.20 -22.49
N ALA A 468 -13.40 -66.63 -22.89
CA ALA A 468 -13.66 -67.31 -24.15
C ALA A 468 -14.92 -66.75 -24.82
N VAL A 469 -15.02 -66.90 -26.13
CA VAL A 469 -16.18 -66.45 -26.92
C VAL A 469 -16.78 -67.62 -27.68
N SER A 470 -18.11 -67.68 -27.74
CA SER A 470 -18.87 -68.68 -28.49
C SER A 470 -19.81 -68.02 -29.51
N GLY A 471 -20.18 -68.75 -30.57
CA GLY A 471 -21.06 -68.27 -31.65
C GLY A 471 -20.35 -67.91 -32.96
N ALA A 472 -19.03 -68.17 -33.08
CA ALA A 472 -18.32 -68.04 -34.36
C ALA A 472 -18.63 -69.22 -35.30
N GLY A 473 -18.68 -68.96 -36.61
CA GLY A 473 -19.04 -69.95 -37.62
C GLY A 473 -19.32 -69.35 -39.01
N VAL A 474 -19.76 -70.19 -39.94
CA VAL A 474 -20.25 -69.78 -41.27
C VAL A 474 -21.77 -69.81 -41.25
N TYR A 475 -22.40 -68.71 -41.64
CA TYR A 475 -23.84 -68.51 -41.52
C TYR A 475 -24.42 -67.90 -42.79
N ALA A 476 -25.67 -68.25 -43.09
CA ALA A 476 -26.41 -67.63 -44.19
C ALA A 476 -26.69 -66.15 -43.90
N TYR A 477 -26.75 -65.35 -44.96
CA TYR A 477 -27.07 -63.93 -44.94
C TYR A 477 -28.40 -63.67 -44.20
N LEU A 478 -28.41 -62.63 -43.35
CA LEU A 478 -29.49 -62.26 -42.42
C LEU A 478 -29.80 -63.28 -41.32
N THR A 479 -28.93 -64.27 -41.10
CA THR A 479 -29.04 -65.10 -39.90
C THR A 479 -28.64 -64.27 -38.68
N ASP A 480 -29.51 -64.26 -37.67
CA ASP A 480 -29.17 -63.71 -36.35
C ASP A 480 -28.32 -64.72 -35.56
N VAL A 481 -27.08 -64.34 -35.28
CA VAL A 481 -26.11 -65.16 -34.56
C VAL A 481 -25.92 -64.60 -33.16
N LYS A 482 -26.08 -65.45 -32.15
CA LYS A 482 -25.82 -65.09 -30.76
C LYS A 482 -24.33 -65.27 -30.45
N LEU A 483 -23.62 -64.17 -30.18
CA LEU A 483 -22.26 -64.18 -29.65
C LEU A 483 -22.29 -64.04 -28.13
N GLU A 484 -21.58 -64.92 -27.44
CA GLU A 484 -21.55 -64.95 -25.98
C GLU A 484 -20.12 -65.02 -25.48
N ALA A 485 -19.70 -63.98 -24.76
CA ALA A 485 -18.41 -63.85 -24.11
C ALA A 485 -18.52 -64.35 -22.66
N THR A 486 -17.72 -65.35 -22.28
CA THR A 486 -17.69 -65.91 -20.93
C THR A 486 -16.36 -65.60 -20.29
N ALA A 487 -16.37 -64.83 -19.20
CA ALA A 487 -15.15 -64.50 -18.48
C ALA A 487 -14.65 -65.68 -17.64
N ASN A 488 -13.33 -65.87 -17.61
CA ASN A 488 -12.69 -66.82 -16.71
C ASN A 488 -12.65 -66.27 -15.27
N GLU A 489 -12.33 -67.12 -14.31
CA GLU A 489 -12.22 -66.73 -12.90
C GLU A 489 -11.28 -65.52 -12.72
N HIS A 490 -11.71 -64.53 -11.94
CA HIS A 490 -11.03 -63.24 -11.71
C HIS A 490 -11.07 -62.22 -12.84
N TYR A 491 -11.83 -62.45 -13.91
CA TYR A 491 -12.06 -61.47 -14.97
C TYR A 491 -13.56 -61.20 -15.16
N HIS A 492 -13.90 -60.10 -15.83
CA HIS A 492 -15.24 -59.80 -16.31
C HIS A 492 -15.15 -59.31 -17.75
N PHE A 493 -16.26 -59.50 -18.48
CA PHE A 493 -16.43 -58.91 -19.81
C PHE A 493 -16.65 -57.41 -19.66
N VAL A 494 -15.91 -56.61 -20.42
CA VAL A 494 -16.02 -55.15 -20.46
C VAL A 494 -16.93 -54.74 -21.61
N GLU A 495 -16.49 -55.01 -22.84
CA GLU A 495 -17.16 -54.63 -24.07
C GLU A 495 -16.61 -55.45 -25.25
N TRP A 496 -17.24 -55.32 -26.41
CA TRP A 496 -16.72 -55.81 -27.68
C TRP A 496 -15.85 -54.72 -28.35
N ASN A 497 -14.96 -55.10 -29.27
CA ASN A 497 -14.09 -54.17 -30.00
C ASN A 497 -14.80 -53.09 -30.84
N ASP A 498 -16.10 -53.24 -31.10
CA ASP A 498 -16.95 -52.23 -31.73
C ASP A 498 -17.67 -51.31 -30.72
N GLY A 499 -17.34 -51.42 -29.42
CA GLY A 499 -17.88 -50.61 -28.33
C GLY A 499 -19.21 -51.09 -27.76
N GLU A 500 -19.74 -52.24 -28.21
CA GLU A 500 -20.96 -52.81 -27.66
C GLU A 500 -20.72 -53.42 -26.28
N THR A 501 -21.60 -53.15 -25.32
CA THR A 501 -21.47 -53.61 -23.91
C THR A 501 -22.43 -54.74 -23.56
N LYS A 502 -23.40 -55.02 -24.43
CA LYS A 502 -24.35 -56.12 -24.25
C LYS A 502 -23.66 -57.47 -24.45
N ASN A 503 -23.81 -58.36 -23.48
CA ASN A 503 -23.31 -59.72 -23.54
C ASN A 503 -24.27 -60.69 -22.81
N PRO A 504 -24.74 -61.75 -23.47
CA PRO A 504 -24.56 -62.07 -24.89
C PRO A 504 -25.22 -61.06 -25.84
N ARG A 505 -24.63 -60.89 -27.03
CA ARG A 505 -25.17 -60.06 -28.12
C ARG A 505 -25.71 -60.91 -29.26
N THR A 506 -26.60 -60.33 -30.05
CA THR A 506 -27.03 -60.89 -31.33
C THR A 506 -26.47 -60.01 -32.43
N VAL A 507 -25.87 -60.63 -33.44
CA VAL A 507 -25.39 -59.96 -34.65
C VAL A 507 -26.08 -60.56 -35.86
N THR A 508 -26.59 -59.71 -36.75
CA THR A 508 -27.17 -60.15 -38.01
C THR A 508 -26.04 -60.28 -39.02
N VAL A 509 -25.94 -61.43 -39.69
CA VAL A 509 -24.84 -61.71 -40.62
C VAL A 509 -25.10 -61.06 -41.97
N GLU A 510 -24.46 -59.92 -42.20
CA GLU A 510 -24.57 -59.16 -43.46
C GLU A 510 -23.31 -59.27 -44.33
N GLY A 511 -22.20 -59.75 -43.75
CA GLY A 511 -20.89 -59.89 -44.37
C GLY A 511 -19.89 -60.58 -43.44
N ASP A 512 -18.66 -60.83 -43.91
CA ASP A 512 -17.59 -61.37 -43.07
C ASP A 512 -17.29 -60.39 -41.92
N SER A 513 -17.37 -60.87 -40.68
CA SER A 513 -17.29 -60.03 -39.48
C SER A 513 -16.35 -60.63 -38.43
N ALA A 514 -15.60 -59.76 -37.73
CA ALA A 514 -14.68 -60.18 -36.67
C ALA A 514 -14.94 -59.41 -35.37
N TYR A 515 -15.24 -60.16 -34.31
CA TYR A 515 -15.56 -59.63 -33.00
C TYR A 515 -14.50 -60.06 -31.97
N ILE A 516 -14.03 -59.12 -31.15
CA ILE A 516 -13.14 -59.40 -30.03
C ILE A 516 -13.87 -59.00 -28.76
N ALA A 517 -14.00 -59.94 -27.83
CA ALA A 517 -14.51 -59.66 -26.48
C ALA A 517 -13.36 -59.18 -25.60
N GLU A 518 -13.46 -57.96 -25.11
CA GLU A 518 -12.50 -57.36 -24.18
C GLU A 518 -12.85 -57.79 -22.76
N PHE A 519 -11.91 -58.51 -22.12
CA PHE A 519 -12.00 -58.89 -20.72
C PHE A 519 -10.98 -58.11 -19.90
N ALA A 520 -11.33 -57.83 -18.64
CA ALA A 520 -10.46 -57.15 -17.70
C ALA A 520 -10.52 -57.78 -16.29
N PRO A 521 -9.46 -57.64 -15.47
CA PRO A 521 -9.45 -58.15 -14.10
C PRO A 521 -10.63 -57.64 -13.25
N ASN A 522 -11.16 -58.51 -12.39
CA ASN A 522 -12.22 -58.20 -11.42
C ASN A 522 -11.73 -57.35 -10.25
N SER A 523 -10.43 -57.18 -10.08
CA SER A 523 -9.88 -56.38 -9.00
C SER A 523 -8.57 -55.72 -9.38
N TYR A 524 -8.37 -54.51 -8.88
CA TYR A 524 -7.18 -53.70 -9.09
C TYR A 524 -6.59 -53.23 -7.77
N THR A 525 -5.31 -52.88 -7.80
CA THR A 525 -4.57 -52.44 -6.62
C THR A 525 -4.56 -50.92 -6.54
N ILE A 526 -5.06 -50.39 -5.43
CA ILE A 526 -4.93 -48.99 -5.07
C ILE A 526 -3.81 -48.89 -4.03
N SER A 527 -2.76 -48.14 -4.37
CA SER A 527 -1.62 -47.90 -3.49
C SER A 527 -1.50 -46.41 -3.17
N ALA A 528 -0.97 -46.11 -1.99
CA ALA A 528 -0.70 -44.75 -1.58
C ALA A 528 0.51 -44.69 -0.64
N LYS A 529 1.26 -43.60 -0.74
CA LYS A 529 2.44 -43.32 0.10
C LYS A 529 2.43 -41.89 0.61
N THR A 530 3.29 -41.58 1.57
CA THR A 530 3.57 -40.20 1.99
C THR A 530 4.74 -39.62 1.20
N ASN A 531 4.88 -38.30 1.18
CA ASN A 531 6.01 -37.60 0.56
C ASN A 531 7.34 -37.72 1.35
N GLY A 532 7.29 -38.27 2.57
CA GLY A 532 8.46 -38.58 3.39
C GLY A 532 8.11 -39.47 4.58
N ASP A 533 9.11 -40.14 5.13
CA ASP A 533 8.94 -41.04 6.28
C ASP A 533 8.61 -40.24 7.56
N GLY A 534 7.68 -40.75 8.37
CA GLY A 534 7.35 -40.18 9.68
C GLY A 534 6.45 -38.93 9.69
N MET A 535 6.07 -38.41 8.52
CA MET A 535 5.24 -37.20 8.39
C MET A 535 3.73 -37.45 8.57
N GLY A 536 3.30 -38.69 8.32
CA GLY A 536 1.90 -39.09 8.40
C GLY A 536 1.71 -40.54 7.99
N SER A 537 0.46 -40.93 7.83
CA SER A 537 0.08 -42.25 7.34
C SER A 537 -1.06 -42.13 6.33
N VAL A 538 -1.14 -43.10 5.42
CA VAL A 538 -2.27 -43.26 4.51
C VAL A 538 -2.92 -44.61 4.74
N THR A 539 -4.25 -44.64 4.75
CA THR A 539 -5.07 -45.84 4.88
C THR A 539 -6.06 -45.94 3.73
N GLY A 540 -6.65 -47.11 3.53
CA GLY A 540 -7.60 -47.36 2.43
C GLY A 540 -6.94 -47.88 1.14
N THR A 541 -5.69 -48.31 1.21
CA THR A 541 -4.98 -48.99 0.12
C THR A 541 -5.23 -50.49 0.16
N GLY A 542 -5.17 -51.16 -0.98
CA GLY A 542 -5.40 -52.59 -1.07
C GLY A 542 -5.88 -53.02 -2.45
N THR A 543 -6.37 -54.25 -2.54
CA THR A 543 -6.98 -54.80 -3.75
C THR A 543 -8.49 -54.61 -3.65
N PHE A 544 -9.06 -53.92 -4.64
CA PHE A 544 -10.46 -53.55 -4.68
C PHE A 544 -11.11 -54.12 -5.93
N VAL A 545 -12.40 -54.46 -5.83
CA VAL A 545 -13.18 -54.95 -6.98
C VAL A 545 -13.35 -53.82 -8.00
N TYR A 546 -13.31 -54.12 -9.29
CA TYR A 546 -13.58 -53.16 -10.36
C TYR A 546 -14.92 -52.43 -10.13
N LEU A 547 -14.92 -51.11 -10.32
CA LEU A 547 -16.02 -50.15 -10.04
C LEU A 547 -16.43 -50.03 -8.58
N SER A 548 -15.77 -50.71 -7.64
CA SER A 548 -15.96 -50.40 -6.22
C SER A 548 -15.27 -49.09 -5.83
N GLU A 549 -15.63 -48.58 -4.65
CA GLU A 549 -15.06 -47.37 -4.09
C GLU A 549 -13.94 -47.71 -3.10
N ALA A 550 -12.76 -47.14 -3.32
CA ALA A 550 -11.67 -47.11 -2.35
C ALA A 550 -11.67 -45.76 -1.63
N ILE A 551 -11.83 -45.76 -0.31
CA ILE A 551 -11.78 -44.53 0.50
C ILE A 551 -10.37 -44.38 1.05
N LEU A 552 -9.60 -43.47 0.46
CA LEU A 552 -8.27 -43.13 0.94
C LEU A 552 -8.36 -42.06 2.01
N LYS A 553 -7.60 -42.24 3.10
CA LYS A 553 -7.50 -41.27 4.18
C LYS A 553 -6.05 -41.04 4.57
N ALA A 554 -5.62 -39.79 4.46
CA ALA A 554 -4.35 -39.29 4.93
C ALA A 554 -4.51 -38.74 6.36
N VAL A 555 -3.68 -39.21 7.28
CA VAL A 555 -3.65 -38.75 8.67
C VAL A 555 -2.25 -38.23 8.95
N ALA A 556 -2.14 -36.95 9.28
CA ALA A 556 -0.88 -36.34 9.63
C ALA A 556 -0.42 -36.81 11.01
N ASN A 557 0.88 -37.01 11.18
CA ASN A 557 1.48 -37.22 12.49
C ASN A 557 1.61 -35.87 13.23
N GLU A 558 1.92 -35.93 14.53
CA GLU A 558 2.21 -34.74 15.34
C GLU A 558 3.28 -33.85 14.67
N HIS A 559 3.07 -32.53 14.67
CA HIS A 559 3.90 -31.52 13.98
C HIS A 559 3.87 -31.56 12.45
N TYR A 560 2.90 -32.25 11.84
CA TYR A 560 2.66 -32.18 10.41
C TYR A 560 1.19 -31.89 10.12
N ARG A 561 0.92 -31.30 8.94
CA ARG A 561 -0.43 -31.22 8.39
C ARG A 561 -0.46 -31.78 6.98
N PHE A 562 -1.62 -32.32 6.60
CA PHE A 562 -1.89 -32.73 5.23
C PHE A 562 -2.07 -31.48 4.35
N VAL A 563 -1.42 -31.47 3.19
CA VAL A 563 -1.48 -30.37 2.22
C VAL A 563 -2.42 -30.75 1.08
N ARG A 564 -2.10 -31.84 0.39
CA ARG A 564 -2.85 -32.31 -0.79
C ARG A 564 -2.44 -33.72 -1.21
N TRP A 565 -3.22 -34.32 -2.10
CA TRP A 565 -2.86 -35.52 -2.85
C TRP A 565 -2.06 -35.15 -4.12
N SER A 566 -1.35 -36.12 -4.69
CA SER A 566 -0.54 -35.96 -5.92
C SER A 566 -1.32 -35.52 -7.16
N ASP A 567 -2.64 -35.69 -7.17
CA ASP A 567 -3.54 -35.20 -8.22
C ASP A 567 -4.20 -33.84 -7.89
N GLY A 568 -3.77 -33.20 -6.80
CA GLY A 568 -4.14 -31.82 -6.45
C GLY A 568 -5.31 -31.67 -5.47
N LEU A 569 -5.99 -32.75 -5.07
CA LEU A 569 -7.10 -32.68 -4.12
C LEU A 569 -6.61 -32.33 -2.69
N THR A 570 -7.29 -31.37 -2.04
CA THR A 570 -6.91 -30.85 -0.72
C THR A 570 -7.65 -31.50 0.45
N ASP A 571 -8.67 -32.31 0.17
CA ASP A 571 -9.36 -33.07 1.21
C ASP A 571 -8.52 -34.28 1.66
N SER A 572 -8.24 -34.37 2.96
CA SER A 572 -7.43 -35.46 3.53
C SER A 572 -8.10 -36.83 3.44
N GLN A 573 -9.40 -36.87 3.16
CA GLN A 573 -10.14 -38.07 2.84
C GLN A 573 -10.77 -37.94 1.45
N ARG A 574 -10.68 -39.00 0.64
CA ARG A 574 -11.25 -39.04 -0.71
C ARG A 574 -11.79 -40.41 -1.06
N THR A 575 -12.77 -40.42 -1.97
CA THR A 575 -13.29 -41.64 -2.58
C THR A 575 -12.71 -41.79 -3.98
N VAL A 576 -12.26 -42.99 -4.33
CA VAL A 576 -11.69 -43.33 -5.65
C VAL A 576 -12.51 -44.47 -6.24
N THR A 577 -13.08 -44.27 -7.43
CA THR A 577 -13.68 -45.36 -8.20
C THR A 577 -12.59 -46.18 -8.86
N VAL A 578 -12.58 -47.49 -8.59
CA VAL A 578 -11.48 -48.38 -9.00
C VAL A 578 -11.71 -48.85 -10.42
N THR A 579 -11.01 -48.22 -11.38
CA THR A 579 -11.07 -48.58 -12.80
C THR A 579 -9.79 -49.25 -13.32
N GLY A 580 -8.73 -49.28 -12.50
CA GLY A 580 -7.42 -49.82 -12.83
C GLY A 580 -6.47 -49.72 -11.63
N ASP A 581 -5.21 -50.12 -11.81
CA ASP A 581 -4.19 -49.92 -10.77
C ASP A 581 -3.86 -48.42 -10.63
N MET A 582 -3.94 -47.89 -9.41
CA MET A 582 -3.75 -46.46 -9.14
C MET A 582 -2.78 -46.24 -7.98
N THR A 583 -1.98 -45.18 -8.08
CA THR A 583 -1.00 -44.80 -7.04
C THR A 583 -1.15 -43.33 -6.66
N PHE A 584 -1.24 -43.06 -5.37
CA PHE A 584 -1.36 -41.71 -4.83
C PHE A 584 -0.21 -41.36 -3.89
N THR A 585 0.16 -40.08 -3.81
CA THR A 585 1.06 -39.58 -2.76
C THR A 585 0.31 -38.54 -1.93
N ALA A 586 0.24 -38.75 -0.61
CA ALA A 586 -0.23 -37.74 0.34
C ALA A 586 0.94 -36.83 0.72
N GLU A 587 0.81 -35.54 0.41
CA GLU A 587 1.81 -34.53 0.75
C GLU A 587 1.52 -33.96 2.13
N PHE A 588 2.50 -34.07 3.02
CA PHE A 588 2.48 -33.45 4.35
C PHE A 588 3.59 -32.39 4.43
N GLU A 589 3.38 -31.40 5.28
CA GLU A 589 4.41 -30.40 5.61
C GLU A 589 4.49 -30.18 7.12
N PRO A 590 5.66 -29.78 7.65
CA PRO A 590 5.81 -29.48 9.07
C PRO A 590 4.96 -28.27 9.49
N VAL A 591 4.30 -28.39 10.64
CA VAL A 591 3.69 -27.27 11.37
C VAL A 591 4.46 -27.01 12.65
N TYR A 592 4.59 -25.73 12.99
CA TYR A 592 5.29 -25.26 14.17
C TYR A 592 4.39 -24.37 15.00
N VAL A 593 4.57 -24.41 16.32
CA VAL A 593 3.79 -23.63 17.27
C VAL A 593 4.48 -22.29 17.50
N VAL A 594 3.79 -21.20 17.18
CA VAL A 594 4.16 -19.87 17.65
C VAL A 594 3.26 -19.54 18.84
N LYS A 595 3.86 -19.47 20.02
CA LYS A 595 3.16 -19.09 21.26
C LYS A 595 3.54 -17.65 21.62
N ALA A 596 2.57 -16.75 21.64
CA ALA A 596 2.74 -15.36 22.01
C ALA A 596 1.82 -15.01 23.19
N GLU A 597 2.37 -14.54 24.30
CA GLU A 597 1.63 -14.29 25.54
C GLU A 597 2.09 -13.00 26.24
N PRO A 598 1.21 -12.28 26.95
CA PRO A 598 1.64 -11.16 27.77
C PRO A 598 2.39 -11.67 29.01
N GLU A 599 3.40 -10.94 29.49
CA GLU A 599 4.02 -11.22 30.80
C GLU A 599 3.00 -11.13 31.93
N ASN A 600 2.05 -10.19 31.79
CA ASN A 600 0.95 -9.99 32.71
C ASN A 600 -0.34 -9.66 31.95
N GLU A 601 -1.29 -10.61 31.96
CA GLU A 601 -2.59 -10.49 31.29
C GLU A 601 -3.45 -9.31 31.79
N THR A 602 -3.14 -8.75 32.96
CA THR A 602 -3.87 -7.58 33.48
C THR A 602 -3.44 -6.27 32.81
N MET A 603 -2.25 -6.24 32.22
CA MET A 603 -1.62 -5.05 31.61
C MET A 603 -1.82 -4.99 30.09
N GLY A 604 -2.14 -6.11 29.46
CA GLY A 604 -2.35 -6.20 28.02
C GLY A 604 -2.64 -7.62 27.59
N ARG A 605 -2.92 -7.79 26.29
CA ARG A 605 -3.06 -9.11 25.67
C ARG A 605 -2.15 -9.22 24.47
N VAL A 606 -1.92 -10.44 24.00
CA VAL A 606 -1.17 -10.70 22.78
C VAL A 606 -2.04 -11.47 21.80
N ILE A 607 -1.93 -11.15 20.52
CA ILE A 607 -2.58 -11.85 19.41
C ILE A 607 -1.52 -12.38 18.43
N GLY A 608 -1.87 -13.45 17.68
CA GLY A 608 -0.96 -14.11 16.74
C GLY A 608 -0.36 -15.44 17.22
N SER A 609 -0.89 -16.01 18.30
CA SER A 609 -0.58 -17.39 18.71
C SER A 609 -1.31 -18.42 17.84
N GLY A 610 -0.62 -19.49 17.44
CA GLY A 610 -1.21 -20.55 16.62
C GLY A 610 -0.21 -21.58 16.10
N GLU A 611 -0.72 -22.51 15.31
CA GLU A 611 0.08 -23.47 14.53
C GLU A 611 0.23 -22.96 13.10
N TYR A 612 1.47 -22.92 12.63
CA TYR A 612 1.82 -22.30 11.36
C TYR A 612 2.80 -23.16 10.57
N SER A 613 2.80 -22.98 9.25
CA SER A 613 3.61 -23.75 8.31
C SER A 613 5.06 -23.28 8.33
N TYR A 614 6.00 -24.16 7.98
CA TYR A 614 7.39 -23.76 7.76
C TYR A 614 7.51 -22.59 6.76
N LYS A 615 8.26 -21.54 7.13
CA LYS A 615 8.47 -20.27 6.41
C LYS A 615 7.23 -19.37 6.28
N GLU A 616 6.12 -19.70 6.92
CA GLU A 616 4.98 -18.81 7.00
C GLU A 616 5.37 -17.52 7.74
N LYS A 617 4.87 -16.37 7.27
CA LYS A 617 5.12 -15.06 7.89
C LYS A 617 3.91 -14.68 8.74
N VAL A 618 4.06 -14.76 10.05
CA VAL A 618 3.00 -14.52 11.03
C VAL A 618 3.20 -13.15 11.65
N THR A 619 2.11 -12.44 11.92
CA THR A 619 2.17 -11.18 12.68
C THR A 619 1.76 -11.46 14.12
N ILE A 620 2.65 -11.15 15.06
CA ILE A 620 2.36 -11.12 16.50
C ILE A 620 2.21 -9.66 16.94
N GLU A 621 1.22 -9.40 17.78
CA GLU A 621 0.92 -8.04 18.25
C GLU A 621 0.59 -8.05 19.74
N ALA A 622 1.30 -7.23 20.49
CA ALA A 622 0.99 -6.90 21.86
C ALA A 622 0.02 -5.72 21.88
N VAL A 623 -1.14 -5.91 22.50
CA VAL A 623 -2.17 -4.87 22.64
C VAL A 623 -2.22 -4.47 24.11
N PRO A 624 -1.60 -3.33 24.48
CA PRO A 624 -1.66 -2.83 25.85
C PRO A 624 -3.09 -2.50 26.25
N LYS A 625 -3.41 -2.71 27.52
CA LYS A 625 -4.64 -2.19 28.12
C LYS A 625 -4.44 -0.71 28.44
N ALA A 626 -5.52 0.08 28.45
CA ALA A 626 -5.46 1.49 28.84
C ALA A 626 -4.70 1.70 30.16
N GLY A 627 -3.76 2.64 30.16
CA GLY A 627 -2.84 2.92 31.28
C GLY A 627 -1.55 2.11 31.25
N TYR A 628 -1.31 1.32 30.21
CA TYR A 628 -0.08 0.54 30.00
C TYR A 628 0.40 0.68 28.56
N ARG A 629 1.70 0.50 28.36
CA ARG A 629 2.36 0.46 27.05
C ARG A 629 3.14 -0.83 26.89
N PHE A 630 3.31 -1.24 25.64
CA PHE A 630 4.23 -2.30 25.27
C PHE A 630 5.67 -1.79 25.38
N VAL A 631 6.57 -2.61 25.96
CA VAL A 631 7.98 -2.29 26.14
C VAL A 631 8.83 -3.02 25.10
N LYS A 632 8.77 -4.35 25.09
CA LYS A 632 9.53 -5.23 24.19
C LYS A 632 9.00 -6.66 24.25
N TRP A 633 9.43 -7.47 23.30
CA TRP A 633 9.28 -8.92 23.32
C TRP A 633 10.42 -9.58 24.12
N SER A 634 10.22 -10.82 24.55
CA SER A 634 11.21 -11.62 25.30
C SER A 634 12.54 -11.83 24.58
N ASP A 635 12.57 -11.73 23.25
CA ASP A 635 13.79 -11.78 22.43
C ASP A 635 14.46 -10.41 22.24
N GLY A 636 13.95 -9.37 22.90
CA GLY A 636 14.49 -8.01 22.92
C GLY A 636 13.95 -7.09 21.83
N ALA A 637 13.09 -7.58 20.92
CA ALA A 637 12.54 -6.74 19.86
C ALA A 637 11.54 -5.71 20.39
N THR A 638 11.61 -4.48 19.90
CA THR A 638 10.72 -3.36 20.29
C THR A 638 9.64 -3.05 19.24
N GLU A 639 9.69 -3.70 18.08
CA GLU A 639 8.67 -3.57 17.03
C GLU A 639 7.34 -4.20 17.45
N ASN A 640 6.24 -3.49 17.25
CA ASN A 640 4.90 -3.96 17.56
C ASN A 640 3.84 -3.19 16.73
N PRO A 641 2.99 -3.87 15.93
CA PRO A 641 2.98 -5.29 15.61
C PRO A 641 4.25 -5.75 14.88
N ARG A 642 4.65 -7.01 15.08
CA ARG A 642 5.88 -7.59 14.51
C ARG A 642 5.60 -8.78 13.61
N ARG A 643 6.31 -8.87 12.48
CA ARG A 643 6.31 -10.06 11.62
C ARG A 643 7.43 -11.04 11.97
N VAL A 644 7.07 -12.29 12.21
CA VAL A 644 8.00 -13.40 12.47
C VAL A 644 7.91 -14.43 11.35
N THR A 645 9.05 -14.96 10.92
CA THR A 645 9.10 -16.08 9.95
C THR A 645 9.20 -17.38 10.73
N VAL A 646 8.27 -18.29 10.50
CA VAL A 646 8.17 -19.54 11.24
C VAL A 646 9.24 -20.52 10.76
N THR A 647 10.31 -20.67 11.53
CA THR A 647 11.39 -21.62 11.22
C THR A 647 11.45 -22.81 12.17
N GLY A 648 10.61 -22.79 13.21
CA GLY A 648 10.58 -23.74 14.33
C GLY A 648 9.55 -23.28 15.37
N ASP A 649 9.36 -24.09 16.41
CA ASP A 649 8.56 -23.68 17.57
C ASP A 649 9.21 -22.46 18.24
N ALA A 650 8.41 -21.45 18.55
CA ALA A 650 8.90 -20.19 19.10
C ALA A 650 7.92 -19.63 20.14
N ALA A 651 8.47 -19.10 21.23
CA ALA A 651 7.71 -18.46 22.30
C ALA A 651 8.11 -16.98 22.44
N TYR A 652 7.13 -16.08 22.39
CA TYR A 652 7.31 -14.64 22.52
C TYR A 652 6.48 -14.13 23.69
N THR A 653 7.13 -13.51 24.67
CA THR A 653 6.43 -12.87 25.79
C THR A 653 6.46 -11.36 25.60
N ALA A 654 5.31 -10.69 25.67
CA ALA A 654 5.22 -9.24 25.60
C ALA A 654 5.34 -8.62 27.00
N GLU A 655 6.34 -7.76 27.19
CA GLU A 655 6.55 -6.97 28.41
C GLU A 655 5.76 -5.67 28.32
N PHE A 656 5.06 -5.30 29.40
CA PHE A 656 4.27 -4.07 29.50
C PHE A 656 4.73 -3.25 30.70
N ALA A 657 4.62 -1.92 30.58
CA ALA A 657 4.88 -0.98 31.68
C ALA A 657 3.71 -0.01 31.80
N ALA A 658 3.49 0.55 33.00
CA ALA A 658 2.48 1.58 33.20
C ALA A 658 2.81 2.82 32.34
N GLU A 659 1.77 3.44 31.79
CA GLU A 659 1.87 4.73 31.09
C GLU A 659 1.63 5.91 32.01
N VAL A 660 1.05 5.67 33.19
CA VAL A 660 0.73 6.71 34.17
C VAL A 660 1.34 6.32 35.50
N TYR A 661 2.05 7.27 36.11
CA TYR A 661 2.70 7.12 37.41
C TYR A 661 2.25 8.24 38.35
N THR A 662 2.24 7.96 39.65
CA THR A 662 1.82 8.91 40.67
C THR A 662 3.03 9.64 41.24
N ILE A 663 3.03 10.96 41.11
CA ILE A 663 3.96 11.84 41.82
C ILE A 663 3.26 12.41 43.05
N THR A 664 3.78 12.10 44.23
CA THR A 664 3.29 12.66 45.48
C THR A 664 4.18 13.83 45.88
N ALA A 665 3.56 15.01 46.08
CA ALA A 665 4.23 16.17 46.63
C ALA A 665 3.63 16.46 48.01
N GLU A 666 4.46 16.52 49.05
CA GLU A 666 4.01 16.80 50.42
C GLU A 666 4.92 17.81 51.15
N ALA A 667 4.40 18.47 52.18
CA ALA A 667 5.19 19.35 53.06
C ALA A 667 5.63 18.57 54.31
N ASN A 668 6.83 18.84 54.82
CA ASN A 668 7.31 18.28 56.09
C ASN A 668 6.38 18.62 57.27
N ASP A 669 5.78 19.81 57.23
CA ASP A 669 4.70 20.23 58.11
C ASP A 669 3.74 21.15 57.34
N GLY A 670 2.49 20.70 57.17
CA GLY A 670 1.46 21.44 56.43
C GLY A 670 1.02 22.76 57.09
N THR A 671 1.43 23.03 58.33
CA THR A 671 1.23 24.34 58.98
C THR A 671 2.28 25.37 58.55
N MET A 672 3.45 24.93 58.09
CA MET A 672 4.59 25.78 57.71
C MET A 672 4.57 26.17 56.22
N GLY A 673 3.92 25.36 55.38
CA GLY A 673 3.77 25.67 53.96
C GLY A 673 2.92 24.63 53.23
N ALA A 674 2.53 24.96 52.00
CA ALA A 674 1.80 24.08 51.11
C ALA A 674 2.67 23.71 49.90
N VAL A 675 2.39 22.55 49.30
CA VAL A 675 3.05 22.11 48.08
C VAL A 675 2.01 21.79 47.01
N SER A 676 2.38 21.99 45.76
CA SER A 676 1.57 21.70 44.59
C SER A 676 2.41 21.02 43.51
N GLY A 677 1.74 20.36 42.56
CA GLY A 677 2.39 19.57 41.52
C GLY A 677 2.38 18.06 41.76
N GLY A 678 1.76 17.58 42.84
CA GLY A 678 1.45 16.15 42.98
C GLY A 678 0.23 15.75 42.14
N GLY A 679 0.25 14.54 41.57
CA GLY A 679 -0.81 14.05 40.68
C GLY A 679 -0.41 12.79 39.90
N GLU A 680 -1.30 12.33 39.02
CA GLU A 680 -1.03 11.30 38.03
C GLU A 680 -0.45 11.94 36.77
N TYR A 681 0.67 11.40 36.30
CA TYR A 681 1.44 11.92 35.18
C TYR A 681 1.79 10.81 34.19
N GLU A 682 1.78 11.13 32.91
CA GLU A 682 2.20 10.20 31.86
C GLU A 682 3.71 9.94 31.93
N TYR A 683 4.15 8.75 31.53
CA TYR A 683 5.57 8.38 31.48
C TYR A 683 6.35 9.34 30.57
N LEU A 684 7.48 9.86 31.07
CA LEU A 684 8.32 10.93 30.50
C LEU A 684 7.69 12.32 30.43
N SER A 685 6.46 12.51 30.93
CA SER A 685 5.91 13.85 31.12
C SER A 685 6.61 14.56 32.28
N GLU A 686 6.46 15.89 32.32
CA GLU A 686 7.07 16.73 33.34
C GLU A 686 6.05 17.07 34.44
N ALA A 687 6.36 16.69 35.68
CA ALA A 687 5.67 17.18 36.86
C ALA A 687 6.34 18.47 37.36
N MET A 688 5.55 19.54 37.51
CA MET A 688 6.05 20.83 38.00
C MET A 688 5.76 20.95 39.49
N LEU A 689 6.80 20.83 40.32
CA LEU A 689 6.69 20.91 41.78
C LEU A 689 6.95 22.33 42.27
N VAL A 690 6.08 22.80 43.16
CA VAL A 690 6.17 24.15 43.76
C VAL A 690 5.81 24.08 45.23
N ALA A 691 6.62 24.70 46.07
CA ALA A 691 6.41 24.85 47.50
C ALA A 691 6.14 26.33 47.85
N GLU A 692 5.05 26.61 48.54
CA GLU A 692 4.67 27.95 49.01
C GLU A 692 4.72 27.98 50.53
N ALA A 693 5.61 28.79 51.10
CA ALA A 693 5.74 28.92 52.54
C ALA A 693 4.63 29.82 53.11
N ASN A 694 4.08 29.43 54.25
CA ASN A 694 3.16 30.28 55.00
C ASN A 694 3.92 31.42 55.70
N GLU A 695 3.21 32.48 56.10
CA GLU A 695 3.82 33.65 56.75
C GLU A 695 4.66 33.25 57.99
N GLY A 696 5.91 33.74 58.05
CA GLY A 696 6.88 33.40 59.11
C GLY A 696 7.73 32.16 58.84
N TYR A 697 7.55 31.50 57.68
CA TYR A 697 8.30 30.33 57.26
C TYR A 697 8.91 30.51 55.87
N ARG A 698 9.93 29.72 55.56
CA ARG A 698 10.61 29.68 54.26
C ARG A 698 10.79 28.24 53.78
N PHE A 699 10.79 28.08 52.46
CA PHE A 699 11.26 26.84 51.83
C PHE A 699 12.78 26.70 52.00
N VAL A 700 13.24 25.48 52.28
CA VAL A 700 14.65 25.13 52.47
C VAL A 700 15.16 24.30 51.29
N LYS A 701 14.54 23.14 51.04
CA LYS A 701 14.90 22.19 49.98
C LYS A 701 13.84 21.11 49.81
N TRP A 702 13.95 20.33 48.75
CA TRP A 702 13.21 19.08 48.54
C TRP A 702 13.95 17.87 49.16
N SER A 703 13.23 16.76 49.35
CA SER A 703 13.75 15.53 49.99
C SER A 703 14.91 14.85 49.24
N ASP A 704 15.05 15.09 47.94
CA ASP A 704 16.17 14.63 47.12
C ASP A 704 17.38 15.58 47.16
N GLY A 705 17.30 16.66 47.96
CA GLY A 705 18.37 17.61 48.20
C GLY A 705 18.32 18.88 47.35
N GLU A 706 17.36 19.00 46.43
CA GLU A 706 17.25 20.16 45.54
C GLU A 706 16.82 21.42 46.29
N THR A 707 17.53 22.52 46.05
CA THR A 707 17.33 23.80 46.75
C THR A 707 16.51 24.80 45.92
N GLU A 708 16.32 24.54 44.63
CA GLU A 708 15.37 25.29 43.81
C GLU A 708 13.92 24.90 44.15
N ASN A 709 13.14 25.89 44.59
CA ASN A 709 11.75 25.69 44.96
C ASN A 709 10.90 25.21 43.77
N GLN A 710 10.87 25.99 42.69
CA GLN A 710 10.15 25.62 41.46
C GLN A 710 11.03 24.73 40.59
N ARG A 711 10.64 23.46 40.39
CA ARG A 711 11.39 22.52 39.56
C ARG A 711 10.53 21.58 38.73
N ARG A 712 11.11 21.12 37.62
CA ARG A 712 10.54 20.09 36.74
C ARG A 712 11.13 18.73 37.08
N VAL A 713 10.29 17.71 37.13
CA VAL A 713 10.68 16.32 37.34
C VAL A 713 10.15 15.49 36.17
N ILE A 714 11.03 14.74 35.50
CA ILE A 714 10.62 13.79 34.46
C ILE A 714 10.07 12.54 35.15
N VAL A 715 8.84 12.18 34.82
CA VAL A 715 8.14 11.07 35.46
C VAL A 715 8.55 9.75 34.84
N THR A 716 9.43 9.03 35.53
CA THR A 716 9.88 7.69 35.11
C THR A 716 9.32 6.56 35.98
N GLY A 717 8.57 6.90 37.03
CA GLY A 717 8.02 5.97 38.01
C GLY A 717 7.32 6.71 39.16
N ASP A 718 6.67 5.97 40.05
CA ASP A 718 6.08 6.54 41.26
C ASP A 718 7.17 7.13 42.16
N ALA A 719 6.98 8.37 42.61
CA ALA A 719 7.96 9.07 43.43
C ALA A 719 7.29 10.03 44.43
N VAL A 720 7.97 10.23 45.57
CA VAL A 720 7.51 11.13 46.65
C VAL A 720 8.54 12.23 46.85
N TYR A 721 8.10 13.48 46.77
CA TYR A 721 8.90 14.68 46.98
C TYR A 721 8.35 15.46 48.19
N THR A 722 9.15 15.56 49.24
CA THR A 722 8.77 16.30 50.44
C THR A 722 9.48 17.66 50.45
N ALA A 723 8.74 18.76 50.51
CA ALA A 723 9.30 20.09 50.72
C ALA A 723 9.60 20.31 52.20
N GLU A 724 10.83 20.72 52.50
CA GLU A 724 11.26 21.08 53.84
C GLU A 724 11.06 22.59 54.05
N PHE A 725 10.19 22.95 55.00
CA PHE A 725 10.00 24.32 55.46
C PHE A 725 10.64 24.52 56.84
N ALA A 726 11.14 25.73 57.08
CA ALA A 726 11.76 26.18 58.35
C ALA A 726 11.23 27.57 58.71
N ALA A 727 11.27 27.96 59.99
CA ALA A 727 10.90 29.30 60.42
C ALA A 727 11.90 30.33 59.88
N GLU A 728 11.45 31.56 59.58
CA GLU A 728 12.31 32.62 59.10
C GLU A 728 13.18 33.23 60.20
N VAL A 729 12.69 33.19 61.45
CA VAL A 729 13.33 33.79 62.62
C VAL A 729 13.38 32.75 63.74
N TYR A 730 14.53 32.64 64.38
CA TYR A 730 14.78 31.74 65.50
C TYR A 730 15.36 32.50 66.69
N THR A 731 15.10 31.99 67.89
CA THR A 731 15.56 32.62 69.14
C THR A 731 16.91 32.04 69.55
N VAL A 732 17.92 32.90 69.66
CA VAL A 732 19.19 32.57 70.31
C VAL A 732 19.14 33.08 71.73
N THR A 733 19.11 32.16 72.69
CA THR A 733 19.15 32.46 74.12
C THR A 733 20.60 32.35 74.60
N ALA A 734 21.10 33.38 75.28
CA ALA A 734 22.44 33.40 75.84
C ALA A 734 22.39 33.86 77.29
N GLU A 735 22.88 33.01 78.21
CA GLU A 735 22.75 33.22 79.65
C GLU A 735 24.03 32.84 80.41
N ALA A 736 24.23 33.41 81.60
CA ALA A 736 25.32 33.01 82.50
C ALA A 736 24.88 31.83 83.38
N ASN A 737 25.78 30.91 83.70
CA ASN A 737 25.52 29.85 84.68
C ASN A 737 25.16 30.40 86.07
N ASP A 738 25.67 31.58 86.40
CA ASP A 738 25.24 32.40 87.53
C ASP A 738 25.45 33.89 87.17
N GLY A 739 24.35 34.66 87.16
CA GLY A 739 24.39 36.10 86.83
C GLY A 739 25.16 36.95 87.84
N ALA A 740 25.48 36.43 89.03
CA ALA A 740 26.39 37.09 89.96
C ALA A 740 27.86 37.00 89.51
N MET A 741 28.22 35.97 88.72
CA MET A 741 29.60 35.64 88.32
C MET A 741 30.01 36.25 86.97
N GLY A 742 29.05 36.60 86.12
CA GLY A 742 29.30 37.28 84.84
C GLY A 742 28.01 37.60 84.08
N ALA A 743 28.13 38.43 83.05
CA ALA A 743 27.04 38.81 82.16
C ALA A 743 27.26 38.25 80.75
N VAL A 744 26.16 37.99 80.04
CA VAL A 744 26.18 37.49 78.66
C VAL A 744 25.34 38.39 77.77
N SER A 745 25.83 38.70 76.57
CA SER A 745 25.11 39.47 75.55
C SER A 745 25.18 38.80 74.18
N GLY A 746 24.30 39.21 73.26
CA GLY A 746 24.16 38.60 71.94
C GLY A 746 22.98 37.63 71.80
N GLY A 747 22.17 37.42 72.84
CA GLY A 747 20.89 36.72 72.72
C GLY A 747 19.79 37.61 72.10
N GLY A 748 18.89 37.03 71.32
CA GLY A 748 17.82 37.72 70.60
C GLY A 748 17.15 36.87 69.51
N GLU A 749 16.28 37.51 68.73
CA GLU A 749 15.69 36.93 67.52
C GLU A 749 16.61 37.17 66.31
N TYR A 750 16.88 36.11 65.56
CA TYR A 750 17.81 36.12 64.43
C TYR A 750 17.21 35.40 63.23
N GLU A 751 17.48 35.92 62.03
CA GLU A 751 17.05 35.28 60.79
C GLU A 751 17.79 33.94 60.57
N TYR A 752 17.13 32.97 59.95
CA TYR A 752 17.75 31.68 59.60
C TYR A 752 19.00 31.86 58.71
N LEU A 753 20.11 31.24 59.13
CA LEU A 753 21.48 31.35 58.60
C LEU A 753 22.18 32.70 58.82
N SER A 754 21.59 33.63 59.58
CA SER A 754 22.31 34.82 60.04
C SER A 754 23.32 34.48 61.15
N GLU A 755 24.26 35.39 61.40
CA GLU A 755 25.30 35.24 62.41
C GLU A 755 24.90 35.96 63.70
N ALA A 756 24.82 35.21 64.81
CA ALA A 756 24.67 35.77 66.16
C ALA A 756 26.04 35.81 66.86
N VAL A 757 26.43 36.99 67.36
CA VAL A 757 27.71 37.18 68.08
C VAL A 757 27.43 37.18 69.57
N LEU A 758 27.93 36.16 70.28
CA LEU A 758 27.77 35.96 71.71
C LEU A 758 29.01 36.39 72.48
N VAL A 759 28.82 37.19 73.52
CA VAL A 759 29.90 37.76 74.34
C VAL A 759 29.63 37.42 75.81
N ALA A 760 30.62 36.84 76.50
CA ALA A 760 30.59 36.55 77.93
C ALA A 760 31.59 37.44 78.69
N GLU A 761 31.12 38.26 79.62
CA GLU A 761 31.96 39.16 80.41
C GLU A 761 31.95 38.75 81.88
N ALA A 762 33.11 38.40 82.43
CA ALA A 762 33.22 37.95 83.83
C ALA A 762 33.19 39.13 84.80
N HIS A 763 32.48 38.98 85.91
CA HIS A 763 32.53 39.93 87.03
C HIS A 763 33.80 39.72 87.88
N GLU A 764 34.14 40.70 88.72
CA GLU A 764 35.36 40.69 89.54
C GLU A 764 35.45 39.44 90.44
N GLY A 765 36.62 38.78 90.45
CA GLY A 765 36.86 37.54 91.21
C GLY A 765 36.53 36.23 90.46
N TYR A 766 35.98 36.34 89.24
CA TYR A 766 35.60 35.21 88.39
C TYR A 766 36.29 35.27 87.03
N ARG A 767 36.29 34.15 86.30
CA ARG A 767 36.73 34.08 84.91
C ARG A 767 35.79 33.22 84.07
N PHE A 768 35.62 33.60 82.80
CA PHE A 768 34.96 32.77 81.80
C PHE A 768 35.80 31.50 81.54
N VAL A 769 35.14 30.35 81.48
CA VAL A 769 35.77 29.05 81.25
C VAL A 769 35.46 28.55 79.85
N LYS A 770 34.17 28.43 79.52
CA LYS A 770 33.65 27.90 78.25
C LYS A 770 32.14 28.15 78.13
N TRP A 771 31.61 27.97 76.94
CA TRP A 771 30.17 27.86 76.70
C TRP A 771 29.67 26.43 76.96
N SER A 772 28.35 26.26 77.09
CA SER A 772 27.68 24.98 77.37
C SER A 772 27.97 23.87 76.35
N ASP A 773 28.31 24.22 75.12
CA ASP A 773 28.72 23.30 74.05
C ASP A 773 30.23 22.99 74.07
N GLY A 774 30.98 23.53 75.03
CA GLY A 774 32.41 23.25 75.24
C GLY A 774 33.38 24.24 74.59
N VAL A 775 32.89 25.21 73.82
CA VAL A 775 33.73 26.20 73.11
C VAL A 775 34.32 27.21 74.10
N THR A 776 35.61 27.53 73.96
CA THR A 776 36.35 28.46 74.85
C THR A 776 36.58 29.85 74.23
N GLU A 777 36.24 30.03 72.97
CA GLU A 777 36.35 31.31 72.26
C GLU A 777 35.29 32.32 72.75
N ASN A 778 35.73 33.56 72.97
CA ASN A 778 34.89 34.63 73.49
C ASN A 778 35.45 36.02 73.11
N PRO A 779 34.69 36.87 72.38
CA PRO A 779 33.36 36.60 71.83
C PRO A 779 33.37 35.50 70.75
N ARG A 780 32.22 34.85 70.53
CA ARG A 780 32.04 33.80 69.50
C ARG A 780 30.91 34.16 68.54
N THR A 781 31.01 33.70 67.30
CA THR A 781 29.93 33.80 66.30
C THR A 781 29.29 32.43 66.10
N VAL A 782 27.96 32.39 66.03
CA VAL A 782 27.20 31.17 65.71
C VAL A 782 26.23 31.44 64.57
N THR A 783 26.17 30.51 63.60
CA THR A 783 25.17 30.55 62.54
C THR A 783 23.85 30.00 63.07
N VAL A 784 22.78 30.79 62.95
CA VAL A 784 21.48 30.43 63.50
C VAL A 784 20.76 29.45 62.58
N THR A 785 20.65 28.20 63.01
CA THR A 785 19.98 27.12 62.26
C THR A 785 18.72 26.59 62.95
N GLY A 786 18.31 27.23 64.05
CA GLY A 786 17.19 26.83 64.91
C GLY A 786 17.21 27.61 66.22
N ASP A 787 16.27 27.33 67.12
CA ASP A 787 16.34 27.88 68.49
C ASP A 787 17.56 27.30 69.20
N MET A 788 18.43 28.18 69.70
CA MET A 788 19.71 27.81 70.28
C MET A 788 19.85 28.40 71.67
N THR A 789 20.43 27.64 72.60
CA THR A 789 20.69 28.12 73.96
C THR A 789 22.16 27.90 74.33
N PHE A 790 22.84 28.97 74.72
CA PHE A 790 24.24 28.95 75.13
C PHE A 790 24.38 29.50 76.55
N THR A 791 24.90 28.66 77.45
CA THR A 791 25.20 29.08 78.82
C THR A 791 26.69 29.33 78.96
N ALA A 792 27.11 30.54 79.33
CA ALA A 792 28.49 30.86 79.66
C ALA A 792 28.83 30.35 81.06
N GLU A 793 29.85 29.50 81.17
CA GLU A 793 30.33 28.96 82.43
C GLU A 793 31.42 29.87 83.01
N PHE A 794 31.12 30.51 84.14
CA PHE A 794 32.09 31.25 84.94
C PHE A 794 32.49 30.45 86.18
N THR A 795 33.73 30.63 86.64
CA THR A 795 34.24 30.01 87.88
C THR A 795 35.07 31.00 88.70
N SER A 796 35.17 30.78 90.01
CA SER A 796 35.94 31.63 90.92
C SER A 796 37.44 31.40 90.74
N VAL A 797 38.23 32.48 90.84
CA VAL A 797 39.69 32.38 90.82
C VAL A 797 40.17 31.97 92.23
N THR A 798 40.51 30.69 92.43
CA THR A 798 40.96 30.19 93.76
C THR A 798 42.47 30.42 93.96
N ALA A 799 42.84 31.18 94.99
CA ALA A 799 44.20 31.29 95.51
C ALA A 799 44.61 29.99 96.23
N ILE A 800 45.84 29.53 96.02
CA ILE A 800 46.41 28.35 96.71
C ILE A 800 47.16 28.81 97.95
N GLU A 801 46.60 28.54 99.13
CA GLU A 801 47.30 28.62 100.43
C GLU A 801 48.18 27.39 100.68
N GLY A 802 49.36 27.60 101.26
CA GLY A 802 50.14 26.53 101.86
C GLY A 802 51.65 26.73 101.93
N VAL A 803 52.15 27.83 102.51
CA VAL A 803 53.48 27.90 103.15
C VAL A 803 53.41 28.90 104.31
N GLU A 804 53.76 28.49 105.53
CA GLU A 804 53.92 29.38 106.69
C GLU A 804 54.87 30.55 106.33
N ALA A 805 54.31 31.75 106.28
CA ALA A 805 55.07 32.99 106.26
C ALA A 805 55.20 33.47 107.71
N ASP A 806 56.44 33.71 108.14
CA ASP A 806 56.74 34.71 109.16
C ASP A 806 56.00 36.00 108.76
N GLU A 807 55.15 36.56 109.64
CA GLU A 807 54.16 37.65 109.34
C GLU A 807 54.77 38.91 108.72
N HIS A 808 56.10 38.98 108.61
CA HIS A 808 56.87 40.11 108.11
C HIS A 808 57.79 39.78 106.89
N LEU A 809 57.69 38.58 106.29
CA LEU A 809 58.37 38.22 105.04
C LEU A 809 57.42 37.47 104.09
N THR A 810 57.00 38.12 103.00
CA THR A 810 56.16 37.53 101.96
C THR A 810 57.00 37.17 100.73
N VAL A 811 56.86 35.93 100.24
CA VAL A 811 57.60 35.46 99.05
C VAL A 811 56.63 34.88 98.03
N TYR A 812 56.74 35.33 96.78
CA TYR A 812 55.94 34.83 95.66
C TYR A 812 56.81 34.61 94.42
N SER A 813 56.31 33.82 93.48
CA SER A 813 56.97 33.59 92.20
C SER A 813 56.01 33.79 91.04
N THR A 814 56.49 34.45 89.99
CA THR A 814 55.82 34.58 88.70
C THR A 814 56.79 34.08 87.63
N ASP A 815 56.35 33.06 86.87
CA ASP A 815 57.19 32.31 85.93
C ASP A 815 58.51 31.84 86.56
N MET A 816 59.66 32.28 86.03
CA MET A 816 61.01 31.92 86.51
C MET A 816 61.57 32.94 87.52
N THR A 817 60.78 33.90 88.00
CA THR A 817 61.24 34.97 88.89
C THR A 817 60.64 34.82 90.28
N ILE A 818 61.49 34.97 91.30
CA ILE A 818 61.16 34.89 92.72
C ILE A 818 61.28 36.28 93.32
N CYS A 819 60.24 36.78 93.98
CA CYS A 819 60.22 38.07 94.65
C CYS A 819 59.96 37.92 96.16
N ALA A 820 60.54 38.82 96.95
CA ALA A 820 60.37 38.86 98.39
C ALA A 820 60.13 40.29 98.91
N GLU A 821 59.05 40.45 99.67
CA GLU A 821 58.66 41.70 100.31
C GLU A 821 58.80 41.57 101.83
N THR A 822 59.46 42.54 102.45
CA THR A 822 59.64 42.60 103.90
C THR A 822 59.72 44.04 104.37
N ASP A 823 59.39 44.28 105.63
CA ASP A 823 59.53 45.58 106.29
C ASP A 823 61.00 45.96 106.58
N ASP A 824 61.95 45.03 106.48
CA ASP A 824 63.39 45.32 106.50
C ASP A 824 63.88 45.79 105.12
N GLY A 825 63.88 47.10 104.93
CA GLY A 825 64.34 47.78 103.72
C GLY A 825 65.86 47.74 103.47
N THR A 826 66.67 47.24 104.41
CA THR A 826 68.14 47.43 104.40
C THR A 826 68.96 46.15 104.22
N SER A 827 68.40 44.98 104.55
CA SER A 827 69.08 43.70 104.36
C SER A 827 68.92 43.19 102.91
N PRO A 828 70.00 42.67 102.28
CA PRO A 828 69.92 42.10 100.93
C PRO A 828 69.09 40.80 100.92
N MET A 829 68.44 40.55 99.79
CA MET A 829 67.73 39.30 99.53
C MET A 829 68.73 38.23 99.09
N GLU A 830 68.57 37.03 99.63
CA GLU A 830 69.33 35.84 99.28
C GLU A 830 68.39 34.71 98.87
N VAL A 831 68.67 34.02 97.77
CA VAL A 831 67.92 32.85 97.32
C VAL A 831 68.85 31.64 97.29
N TYR A 832 68.34 30.52 97.80
CA TYR A 832 69.04 29.24 97.91
C TYR A 832 68.24 28.13 97.24
N ASP A 833 68.94 27.20 96.60
CA ASP A 833 68.33 25.93 96.18
C ASP A 833 68.20 24.95 97.35
N THR A 834 67.53 23.81 97.13
CA THR A 834 67.32 22.79 98.17
C THR A 834 68.59 22.05 98.61
N SER A 835 69.72 22.23 97.91
CA SER A 835 71.03 21.70 98.32
C SER A 835 71.77 22.66 99.28
N GLY A 836 71.20 23.84 99.54
CA GLY A 836 71.78 24.88 100.41
C GLY A 836 72.77 25.80 99.70
N ARG A 837 72.84 25.76 98.36
CA ARG A 837 73.70 26.65 97.56
C ARG A 837 73.00 27.99 97.32
N CYS A 838 73.69 29.09 97.58
CA CYS A 838 73.21 30.43 97.27
C CYS A 838 73.27 30.67 95.75
N ILE A 839 72.12 30.97 95.15
CA ILE A 839 71.97 31.21 93.72
C ILE A 839 71.79 32.69 93.38
N TYR A 840 71.36 33.50 94.34
CA TYR A 840 71.23 34.94 94.18
C TYR A 840 71.47 35.65 95.52
N ARG A 841 72.17 36.79 95.50
CA ARG A 841 72.35 37.70 96.62
C ARG A 841 72.44 39.14 96.10
N GLY A 842 71.52 40.00 96.50
CA GLY A 842 71.52 41.39 96.06
C GLY A 842 70.47 42.25 96.77
N ASP A 843 70.55 43.56 96.58
CA ASP A 843 69.62 44.52 97.20
C ASP A 843 68.27 44.59 96.47
N GLU A 844 68.16 44.01 95.28
CA GLU A 844 66.89 43.91 94.55
C GLU A 844 65.99 42.83 95.16
N ARG A 845 64.68 43.13 95.18
CA ARG A 845 63.65 42.31 95.83
C ARG A 845 63.09 41.20 94.95
N CYS A 846 63.65 41.02 93.75
CA CYS A 846 63.27 39.97 92.82
C CYS A 846 64.52 39.37 92.16
N ALA A 847 64.50 38.07 91.91
CA ALA A 847 65.59 37.33 91.30
C ALA A 847 65.06 36.23 90.36
N THR A 848 65.60 36.18 89.14
CA THR A 848 65.25 35.13 88.17
C THR A 848 66.13 33.89 88.37
N VAL A 849 65.50 32.72 88.43
CA VAL A 849 66.17 31.42 88.59
C VAL A 849 66.19 30.66 87.28
N ALA A 850 67.16 29.77 87.11
CA ALA A 850 67.35 29.04 85.85
C ALA A 850 66.52 27.74 85.75
N GLN A 851 65.97 27.24 86.86
CA GLN A 851 65.25 25.96 86.91
C GLN A 851 63.97 26.04 87.75
N ARG A 852 62.97 25.23 87.39
CA ARG A 852 61.75 25.05 88.19
C ARG A 852 62.04 24.16 89.39
N GLY A 853 61.43 24.46 90.52
CA GLY A 853 61.70 23.75 91.77
C GLY A 853 61.39 24.57 93.02
N VAL A 854 61.76 24.01 94.17
CA VAL A 854 61.57 24.63 95.48
C VAL A 854 62.81 25.44 95.83
N TYR A 855 62.62 26.67 96.29
CA TYR A 855 63.69 27.58 96.69
C TYR A 855 63.45 28.13 98.09
N ILE A 856 64.54 28.43 98.78
CA ILE A 856 64.57 29.05 100.09
C ILE A 856 65.03 30.49 99.92
N VAL A 857 64.22 31.45 100.38
CA VAL A 857 64.52 32.88 100.30
C VAL A 857 64.78 33.42 101.70
N ARG A 858 65.88 34.15 101.86
CA ARG A 858 66.27 34.82 103.09
C ARG A 858 66.39 36.32 102.90
N VAL A 859 65.93 37.07 103.89
CA VAL A 859 66.18 38.50 104.01
C VAL A 859 66.52 38.81 105.47
N GLY A 860 67.75 39.24 105.73
CA GLY A 860 68.25 39.45 107.09
C GLY A 860 68.28 38.14 107.90
N ARG A 861 67.48 38.06 108.97
CA ARG A 861 67.34 36.85 109.82
C ARG A 861 66.12 35.99 109.49
N ARG A 862 65.31 36.38 108.51
CA ARG A 862 64.04 35.72 108.17
C ARG A 862 64.21 34.81 106.95
N GLU A 863 63.46 33.71 106.90
CA GLU A 863 63.51 32.70 105.85
C GLU A 863 62.10 32.23 105.47
N ALA A 864 61.83 32.07 104.17
CA ALA A 864 60.58 31.51 103.64
C ALA A 864 60.85 30.61 102.41
N LYS A 865 59.93 29.67 102.12
CA LYS A 865 60.02 28.77 100.97
C LYS A 865 59.04 29.16 99.86
N THR A 866 59.46 29.02 98.62
CA THR A 866 58.59 29.23 97.45
C THR A 866 58.83 28.20 96.36
N VAL A 867 57.87 28.04 95.44
CA VAL A 867 57.90 27.04 94.37
C VAL A 867 57.71 27.72 93.02
N VAL A 868 58.75 27.63 92.19
CA VAL A 868 58.73 28.06 90.79
C VAL A 868 58.21 26.89 89.95
N ARG A 869 57.00 27.02 89.37
CA ARG A 869 56.26 25.94 88.67
C ARG A 869 56.56 25.83 87.18
#